data_AF-A0A953PFM2-F1
#
_entry.id   AF-A0A953PFM2-F1
#
_cell.length_a   1.000
_cell.length_b   1.000
_cell.length_c   1.000
_cell.angle_alpha   90.00
_cell.angle_beta   90.00
_cell.angle_gamma   90.00
#
_symmetry.space_group_name_H-M   'P 1'
#
loop_
_entity.id
_entity.type
_entity.pdbx_description
1 polymer ?
#
loop_
_entity_poly.entity_id
_entity_poly.type
_entity_poly.pdbx_seq_one_letter_code
_entity_poly.pdbx_strand_id
1 'polypeptide(L)'
;MTKHCLFAAALVSVALWTGCAKGLGSTPSVTVSDGNITVVPVTQTVQFTATVTGTTNTAVNWSLSGKACTGSGNPCGTIDSNGNYTAPATAPSPAGVNIVATSQADSSGKGQLTITVAQVKVSVTPSPVSVGQGLVQQLTAVAVPDIAPQTFTWALTCTQSGLACGTVQQDANVSGLAVYTAPAPPATLPTSVQVTATSTIDATGVGTAKVTVLSSRVPANTAYAVRFSGYDLPNHNPVEIAGSVTFGANGTITSGVEDVVINGVYHQYTTVSGSYTPSTGDNNTNNAGTLTLIANGGPTYTFTAVLDAAGNLRMIESDGNGTGSGSMEKSAPLGQFNSGAQKFVFGFTGLDSSGQRVGYVGLLPMDGTATATNPGNISGGLADTNDNGTAASVCASPPCSVGGTYRLVGGVWTMHLLIGSQFLDFDFYIGSGQTTANTKKPLTLYAILTNAVGVTHLALSGRMEFQDPGNPPITYDQTALNSDSVSHLTGVDSTGSNTLVSLVAATGLSSGSINEIFDANNAGTIVQAATQPSTCTYTTDANKTGRYVVTMLGTGSTCTSGVPFVFYASGANRGFLLDQSSTAVMTGAMDPQTGSGTFAPSELPGTYAVGTVSNATSGVVPMVANLLLTSPGNRVYNVAGTQYTWATQLQTQAVAGAYNVMTTGNGTIVLTTPTAHYVIYATDTSHFEMIDVDTAVTNAAVIFAQQ
;
A
#
# COMPACT_ATOMS: atom_id res chain seq x y z
N MET A 1 7.99 96.11 16.22
CA MET A 1 8.36 95.21 15.12
C MET A 1 7.63 93.88 15.32
N THR A 2 7.14 93.27 14.23
CA THR A 2 7.15 91.82 13.92
C THR A 2 7.85 90.88 14.94
N LYS A 3 7.37 89.68 15.35
CA LYS A 3 6.42 88.71 14.75
C LYS A 3 5.78 87.72 15.78
N HIS A 4 4.51 87.33 15.53
CA HIS A 4 3.93 85.96 15.47
C HIS A 4 3.71 85.03 16.71
N CYS A 5 2.42 84.91 17.07
CA CYS A 5 1.55 83.71 16.89
C CYS A 5 1.32 82.63 17.98
N LEU A 6 0.01 82.53 18.30
CA LEU A 6 -0.83 81.35 18.58
C LEU A 6 -0.87 80.76 20.01
N PHE A 7 -2.08 80.39 20.41
CA PHE A 7 -2.54 80.24 21.80
C PHE A 7 -3.90 79.50 21.86
N ALA A 8 -4.38 79.24 23.08
CA ALA A 8 -5.67 78.63 23.48
C ALA A 8 -5.76 77.10 23.28
N ALA A 9 -5.98 76.24 24.29
CA ALA A 9 -6.69 76.28 25.60
C ALA A 9 -8.17 75.86 25.55
N ALA A 10 -8.69 75.32 26.65
CA ALA A 10 -9.77 74.33 26.64
C ALA A 10 -10.81 74.46 27.78
N LEU A 11 -12.07 74.09 27.48
CA LEU A 11 -13.26 74.07 28.36
C LEU A 11 -13.64 75.46 28.95
N VAL A 12 -14.89 75.77 29.35
CA VAL A 12 -16.08 74.98 29.71
C VAL A 12 -17.35 75.67 29.17
N SER A 13 -18.37 74.92 28.70
CA SER A 13 -19.81 75.06 29.11
C SER A 13 -20.74 74.08 28.37
N VAL A 14 -21.94 73.92 28.93
CA VAL A 14 -23.10 73.14 28.45
C VAL A 14 -24.27 74.08 28.18
N ALA A 15 -25.01 73.91 27.06
CA ALA A 15 -26.49 73.96 27.03
C ALA A 15 -27.07 73.63 25.64
N LEU A 16 -28.02 72.67 25.62
CA LEU A 16 -29.14 72.49 24.68
C LEU A 16 -28.94 72.74 23.17
N TRP A 17 -29.00 71.66 22.39
CA TRP A 17 -29.84 71.58 21.18
C TRP A 17 -30.49 70.19 21.13
N THR A 18 -31.80 70.11 20.88
CA THR A 18 -32.59 68.86 20.96
C THR A 18 -32.48 68.04 19.67
N GLY A 19 -31.31 67.45 19.43
CA GLY A 19 -31.18 66.36 18.47
C GLY A 19 -31.72 65.05 19.06
N CYS A 20 -32.51 64.29 18.31
CA CYS A 20 -32.93 62.95 18.71
C CYS A 20 -31.70 62.02 18.76
N ALA A 21 -31.14 61.84 19.96
CA ALA A 21 -30.24 60.73 20.24
C ALA A 21 -31.03 59.41 20.14
N LYS A 22 -31.15 58.88 18.91
CA LYS A 22 -31.18 57.42 18.74
C LYS A 22 -29.98 56.90 19.50
N GLY A 23 -30.20 56.14 20.57
CA GLY A 23 -29.11 55.55 21.33
C GLY A 23 -28.21 54.77 20.39
N LEU A 24 -26.90 54.82 20.62
CA LEU A 24 -25.93 53.95 19.95
C LEU A 24 -26.09 52.51 20.47
N GLY A 25 -27.23 51.90 20.14
CA GLY A 25 -27.41 50.46 20.27
C GLY A 25 -26.37 49.79 19.39
N SER A 26 -25.45 49.07 20.00
CA SER A 26 -24.45 48.28 19.29
C SER A 26 -25.16 47.30 18.38
N THR A 27 -24.94 47.42 17.06
CA THR A 27 -25.46 46.46 16.08
C THR A 27 -25.03 45.06 16.50
N PRO A 28 -25.97 44.13 16.76
CA PRO A 28 -25.66 42.89 17.44
C PRO A 28 -24.76 42.02 16.57
N SER A 29 -23.62 41.60 17.12
CA SER A 29 -22.72 40.68 16.43
C SER A 29 -23.30 39.27 16.55
N VAL A 30 -23.45 38.59 15.41
CA VAL A 30 -24.01 37.25 15.30
C VAL A 30 -22.98 36.35 14.62
N THR A 31 -22.68 35.21 15.22
CA THR A 31 -21.83 34.16 14.65
C THR A 31 -22.64 32.87 14.52
N VAL A 32 -22.34 32.05 13.51
CA VAL A 32 -23.00 30.75 13.26
C VAL A 32 -21.97 29.64 13.37
N SER A 33 -22.31 28.54 14.05
CA SER A 33 -21.44 27.38 14.25
C SER A 33 -22.22 26.06 14.25
N ASP A 34 -21.56 24.98 13.84
CA ASP A 34 -22.14 23.66 13.54
C ASP A 34 -21.32 22.49 14.09
N GLY A 35 -20.18 22.75 14.75
CA GLY A 35 -19.21 21.71 15.13
C GLY A 35 -18.09 21.46 14.10
N ASN A 36 -17.99 22.30 13.07
CA ASN A 36 -17.07 22.24 11.91
C ASN A 36 -17.52 21.24 10.82
N ILE A 37 -18.77 21.37 10.34
CA ILE A 37 -19.40 20.47 9.35
C ILE A 37 -19.38 21.13 7.96
N THR A 38 -18.25 21.00 7.26
CA THR A 38 -18.01 21.66 5.96
C THR A 38 -18.81 21.07 4.79
N VAL A 39 -19.28 19.83 4.92
CA VAL A 39 -20.03 19.08 3.90
C VAL A 39 -21.24 18.41 4.56
N VAL A 40 -22.37 18.28 3.86
CA VAL A 40 -23.56 17.56 4.34
C VAL A 40 -24.08 16.61 3.24
N PRO A 41 -24.28 15.30 3.50
CA PRO A 41 -24.95 14.41 2.55
C PRO A 41 -26.36 14.89 2.20
N VAL A 42 -26.87 14.52 1.03
CA VAL A 42 -28.30 14.63 0.71
C VAL A 42 -29.18 13.97 1.78
N THR A 43 -30.41 14.48 1.93
CA THR A 43 -31.44 14.12 2.92
C THR A 43 -31.10 14.33 4.41
N GLN A 44 -29.83 14.43 4.80
CA GLN A 44 -29.43 14.54 6.20
C GLN A 44 -29.83 15.88 6.85
N THR A 45 -30.10 15.84 8.16
CA THR A 45 -30.36 17.01 9.01
C THR A 45 -29.15 17.35 9.88
N VAL A 46 -28.81 18.64 9.99
CA VAL A 46 -27.71 19.18 10.80
C VAL A 46 -28.21 20.40 11.60
N GLN A 47 -27.95 20.42 12.91
CA GLN A 47 -28.33 21.52 13.82
C GLN A 47 -27.25 22.61 13.82
N PHE A 48 -27.59 23.80 13.33
CA PHE A 48 -26.76 25.00 13.41
C PHE A 48 -27.09 25.79 14.67
N THR A 49 -26.09 26.43 15.26
CA THR A 49 -26.19 27.25 16.48
C THR A 49 -25.77 28.69 16.16
N ALA A 50 -26.37 29.66 16.83
CA ALA A 50 -26.03 31.07 16.66
C ALA A 50 -25.68 31.71 18.00
N THR A 51 -24.54 32.39 18.08
CA THR A 51 -24.15 33.19 19.25
C THR A 51 -24.35 34.68 18.93
N VAL A 52 -25.19 35.35 19.71
CA VAL A 52 -25.54 36.77 19.56
C VAL A 52 -24.99 37.57 20.74
N THR A 53 -24.32 38.69 20.44
CA THR A 53 -23.74 39.59 21.45
C THR A 53 -24.05 41.06 21.14
N GLY A 54 -23.91 41.95 22.13
CA GLY A 54 -24.19 43.38 21.98
C GLY A 54 -25.68 43.76 22.13
N THR A 55 -26.50 42.84 22.59
CA THR A 55 -27.95 43.01 22.84
C THR A 55 -28.41 42.07 23.96
N THR A 56 -29.54 42.37 24.60
CA THR A 56 -30.20 41.48 25.57
C THR A 56 -31.15 40.47 24.91
N ASN A 57 -31.61 40.71 23.68
CA ASN A 57 -32.39 39.74 22.91
C ASN A 57 -31.46 38.93 21.99
N THR A 58 -31.18 37.70 22.38
CA THR A 58 -30.29 36.77 21.67
C THR A 58 -30.99 35.90 20.63
N ALA A 59 -32.30 36.06 20.41
CA ALA A 59 -33.02 35.27 19.42
C ALA A 59 -32.63 35.63 17.97
N VAL A 60 -32.70 34.64 17.09
CA VAL A 60 -32.39 34.77 15.65
C VAL A 60 -33.50 34.23 14.78
N ASN A 61 -33.56 34.72 13.55
CA ASN A 61 -34.32 34.14 12.45
C ASN A 61 -33.33 33.42 11.50
N TRP A 62 -33.57 32.14 11.28
CA TRP A 62 -32.78 31.32 10.35
C TRP A 62 -33.29 31.45 8.91
N SER A 63 -32.36 31.35 7.96
CA SER A 63 -32.65 31.41 6.52
C SER A 63 -31.54 30.76 5.70
N LEU A 64 -31.87 30.35 4.47
CA LEU A 64 -30.91 29.81 3.49
C LEU A 64 -30.69 30.82 2.36
N SER A 65 -29.46 30.87 1.84
CA SER A 65 -29.12 31.71 0.69
C SER A 65 -27.95 31.15 -0.13
N GLY A 66 -27.56 31.87 -1.19
CA GLY A 66 -26.51 31.45 -2.12
C GLY A 66 -27.07 30.87 -3.43
N LYS A 67 -26.18 30.59 -4.38
CA LYS A 67 -26.55 30.11 -5.73
C LYS A 67 -27.22 28.72 -5.71
N ALA A 68 -26.93 27.89 -4.71
CA ALA A 68 -27.61 26.62 -4.52
C ALA A 68 -29.13 26.75 -4.32
N CYS A 69 -29.62 27.89 -3.81
CA CYS A 69 -31.03 28.11 -3.49
C CYS A 69 -31.86 28.71 -4.65
N THR A 70 -31.22 29.10 -5.76
CA THR A 70 -31.92 29.74 -6.88
C THR A 70 -32.44 28.71 -7.88
N GLY A 71 -33.72 28.32 -7.74
CA GLY A 71 -34.39 27.43 -8.69
C GLY A 71 -35.83 27.09 -8.26
N SER A 72 -36.52 26.31 -9.08
CA SER A 72 -37.85 25.78 -8.72
C SER A 72 -37.74 24.80 -7.54
N GLY A 73 -38.70 24.84 -6.61
CA GLY A 73 -38.77 23.93 -5.47
C GLY A 73 -37.75 24.17 -4.35
N ASN A 74 -36.99 25.27 -4.39
CA ASN A 74 -35.89 25.58 -3.45
C ASN A 74 -34.80 24.48 -3.38
N PRO A 75 -33.91 24.40 -4.39
CA PRO A 75 -32.97 23.28 -4.54
C PRO A 75 -31.88 23.18 -3.46
N CYS A 76 -31.81 24.08 -2.47
CA CYS A 76 -30.84 24.00 -1.37
C CYS A 76 -31.35 23.36 -0.07
N GLY A 77 -32.58 22.82 -0.04
CA GLY A 77 -33.14 22.19 1.17
C GLY A 77 -33.91 23.17 2.06
N THR A 78 -34.02 22.88 3.37
CA THR A 78 -34.85 23.65 4.31
C THR A 78 -34.14 23.92 5.64
N ILE A 79 -34.57 24.92 6.40
CA ILE A 79 -34.10 25.16 7.78
C ILE A 79 -35.28 25.56 8.68
N ASP A 80 -35.33 25.03 9.91
CA ASP A 80 -36.39 25.34 10.88
C ASP A 80 -36.06 26.58 11.75
N SER A 81 -36.96 26.94 12.66
CA SER A 81 -36.77 28.05 13.60
C SER A 81 -35.72 27.79 14.69
N ASN A 82 -35.29 26.55 14.88
CA ASN A 82 -34.29 26.15 15.87
C ASN A 82 -32.87 26.13 15.29
N GLY A 83 -32.75 26.07 13.95
CA GLY A 83 -31.48 25.97 13.22
C GLY A 83 -31.21 24.60 12.60
N ASN A 84 -32.18 23.68 12.61
CA ASN A 84 -32.07 22.37 11.95
C ASN A 84 -32.19 22.55 10.44
N TYR A 85 -31.05 22.54 9.75
CA TYR A 85 -30.97 22.48 8.31
C TYR A 85 -31.19 21.03 7.85
N THR A 86 -32.05 20.80 6.84
CA THR A 86 -32.21 19.49 6.20
C THR A 86 -31.88 19.60 4.71
N ALA A 87 -30.93 18.79 4.28
CA ALA A 87 -30.41 18.76 2.92
C ALA A 87 -31.45 18.24 1.91
N PRO A 88 -31.43 18.71 0.65
CA PRO A 88 -32.27 18.17 -0.42
C PRO A 88 -31.90 16.72 -0.74
N ALA A 89 -32.79 15.99 -1.42
CA ALA A 89 -32.52 14.61 -1.88
C ALA A 89 -31.59 14.53 -3.11
N THR A 90 -31.29 15.66 -3.73
CA THR A 90 -30.35 15.77 -4.86
C THR A 90 -29.46 16.97 -4.62
N ALA A 91 -28.14 16.80 -4.79
CA ALA A 91 -27.19 17.88 -4.56
C ALA A 91 -27.40 19.04 -5.56
N PRO A 92 -27.53 20.30 -5.10
CA PRO A 92 -27.67 21.45 -5.98
C PRO A 92 -26.40 21.70 -6.78
N SER A 93 -26.54 22.34 -7.94
CA SER A 93 -25.42 22.82 -8.76
C SER A 93 -25.51 24.33 -8.94
N PRO A 94 -24.62 25.13 -8.32
CA PRO A 94 -23.51 24.73 -7.47
C PRO A 94 -23.95 24.24 -6.07
N ALA A 95 -23.10 23.42 -5.43
CA ALA A 95 -23.39 22.73 -4.17
C ALA A 95 -23.34 23.58 -2.88
N GLY A 96 -22.86 24.83 -2.96
CA GLY A 96 -22.61 25.69 -1.80
C GLY A 96 -23.88 26.39 -1.28
N VAL A 97 -24.29 26.04 -0.06
CA VAL A 97 -25.45 26.59 0.66
C VAL A 97 -24.98 27.49 1.80
N ASN A 98 -25.52 28.70 1.91
CA ASN A 98 -25.24 29.62 3.01
C ASN A 98 -26.34 29.52 4.07
N ILE A 99 -25.98 29.06 5.27
CA ILE A 99 -26.82 29.13 6.46
C ILE A 99 -26.68 30.53 7.06
N VAL A 100 -27.79 31.25 7.26
CA VAL A 100 -27.80 32.65 7.72
C VAL A 100 -28.69 32.81 8.94
N ALA A 101 -28.09 33.25 10.06
CA ALA A 101 -28.80 33.70 11.26
C ALA A 101 -28.88 35.23 11.27
N THR A 102 -30.09 35.80 11.33
CA THR A 102 -30.33 37.24 11.47
C THR A 102 -30.89 37.54 12.85
N SER A 103 -30.33 38.50 13.60
CA SER A 103 -30.83 38.83 14.94
C SER A 103 -32.25 39.37 14.91
N GLN A 104 -33.09 38.95 15.88
CA GLN A 104 -34.41 39.53 16.12
C GLN A 104 -34.34 40.88 16.84
N ALA A 105 -33.19 41.26 17.42
CA ALA A 105 -33.01 42.58 18.05
C ALA A 105 -32.78 43.69 17.01
N ASP A 106 -31.99 43.40 15.97
CA ASP A 106 -31.77 44.26 14.82
C ASP A 106 -31.38 43.41 13.60
N SER A 107 -32.19 43.50 12.54
CA SER A 107 -32.00 42.78 11.28
C SER A 107 -30.71 43.10 10.52
N SER A 108 -29.95 44.13 10.93
CA SER A 108 -28.62 44.42 10.41
C SER A 108 -27.55 43.44 10.93
N GLY A 109 -27.74 42.90 12.15
CA GLY A 109 -26.85 41.93 12.77
C GLY A 109 -27.06 40.53 12.20
N LYS A 110 -26.07 40.02 11.46
CA LYS A 110 -26.14 38.72 10.77
C LYS A 110 -24.85 37.92 10.91
N GLY A 111 -25.02 36.61 11.09
CA GLY A 111 -23.97 35.61 10.99
C GLY A 111 -24.26 34.67 9.82
N GLN A 112 -23.22 34.24 9.12
CA GLN A 112 -23.32 33.30 8.01
C GLN A 112 -22.26 32.20 8.14
N LEU A 113 -22.64 30.97 7.81
CA LEU A 113 -21.75 29.85 7.58
C LEU A 113 -22.09 29.21 6.23
N THR A 114 -21.10 28.69 5.50
CA THR A 114 -21.30 28.09 4.17
C THR A 114 -20.91 26.62 4.22
N ILE A 115 -21.82 25.75 3.77
CA ILE A 115 -21.66 24.30 3.70
C ILE A 115 -21.75 23.81 2.25
N THR A 116 -21.22 22.63 1.97
CA THR A 116 -21.35 21.96 0.67
C THR A 116 -22.31 20.78 0.76
N VAL A 117 -23.39 20.77 -0.01
CA VAL A 117 -24.28 19.60 -0.08
C VAL A 117 -23.73 18.59 -1.10
N ALA A 118 -23.59 17.33 -0.71
CA ALA A 118 -23.00 16.28 -1.54
C ALA A 118 -23.96 15.09 -1.74
N GLN A 119 -24.02 14.59 -2.98
CA GLN A 119 -24.61 13.29 -3.30
C GLN A 119 -23.70 12.18 -2.75
N VAL A 120 -24.26 11.10 -2.22
CA VAL A 120 -23.43 10.02 -1.65
C VAL A 120 -22.84 9.17 -2.77
N LYS A 121 -21.53 8.89 -2.70
CA LYS A 121 -20.88 7.89 -3.54
C LYS A 121 -20.60 6.65 -2.70
N VAL A 122 -20.89 5.46 -3.25
CA VAL A 122 -20.62 4.19 -2.58
C VAL A 122 -19.60 3.37 -3.36
N SER A 123 -18.55 2.92 -2.69
CA SER A 123 -17.61 1.89 -3.17
C SER A 123 -17.95 0.53 -2.56
N VAL A 124 -17.54 -0.55 -3.22
CA VAL A 124 -17.52 -1.90 -2.65
C VAL A 124 -16.22 -2.60 -3.04
N THR A 125 -15.50 -3.11 -2.05
CA THR A 125 -14.16 -3.69 -2.17
C THR A 125 -14.06 -5.06 -1.49
N PRO A 126 -13.28 -6.02 -2.02
CA PRO A 126 -12.58 -6.00 -3.32
C PRO A 126 -13.51 -6.12 -4.53
N SER A 127 -13.11 -5.53 -5.67
CA SER A 127 -13.82 -5.62 -6.96
C SER A 127 -12.87 -5.35 -8.14
N PRO A 128 -12.81 -6.21 -9.18
CA PRO A 128 -13.44 -7.54 -9.27
C PRO A 128 -12.79 -8.54 -8.31
N VAL A 129 -13.48 -9.64 -8.00
CA VAL A 129 -12.98 -10.69 -7.11
C VAL A 129 -13.35 -12.09 -7.59
N SER A 130 -12.47 -13.07 -7.35
CA SER A 130 -12.69 -14.49 -7.67
C SER A 130 -12.88 -15.32 -6.39
N VAL A 131 -13.85 -16.24 -6.39
CA VAL A 131 -14.24 -17.03 -5.19
C VAL A 131 -14.38 -18.51 -5.57
N GLY A 132 -13.85 -19.41 -4.75
CA GLY A 132 -13.95 -20.86 -4.97
C GLY A 132 -15.35 -21.41 -4.61
N GLN A 133 -15.78 -22.51 -5.24
CA GLN A 133 -17.06 -23.14 -4.94
C GLN A 133 -17.15 -23.58 -3.47
N GLY A 134 -18.23 -23.19 -2.80
CA GLY A 134 -18.45 -23.45 -1.37
C GLY A 134 -17.60 -22.59 -0.41
N LEU A 135 -16.75 -21.70 -0.94
CA LEU A 135 -15.97 -20.74 -0.15
C LEU A 135 -16.70 -19.40 -0.01
N VAL A 136 -16.19 -18.54 0.86
CA VAL A 136 -16.74 -17.20 1.11
C VAL A 136 -15.82 -16.11 0.57
N GLN A 137 -16.36 -14.90 0.46
CA GLN A 137 -15.61 -13.66 0.31
C GLN A 137 -16.29 -12.55 1.10
N GLN A 138 -15.52 -11.91 1.96
CA GLN A 138 -15.95 -10.72 2.68
C GLN A 138 -15.88 -9.49 1.76
N LEU A 139 -16.88 -8.61 1.85
CA LEU A 139 -17.03 -7.41 1.03
C LEU A 139 -17.31 -6.22 1.94
N THR A 140 -16.54 -5.15 1.78
CA THR A 140 -16.71 -3.91 2.52
C THR A 140 -17.31 -2.85 1.60
N ALA A 141 -18.33 -2.14 2.07
CA ALA A 141 -18.93 -0.98 1.41
C ALA A 141 -18.62 0.29 2.20
N VAL A 142 -18.32 1.38 1.49
CA VAL A 142 -18.08 2.70 2.09
C VAL A 142 -18.88 3.76 1.35
N ALA A 143 -19.47 4.68 2.10
CA ALA A 143 -20.21 5.82 1.61
C ALA A 143 -19.47 7.12 1.95
N VAL A 144 -19.11 7.89 0.92
CA VAL A 144 -18.54 9.24 1.10
C VAL A 144 -19.56 10.32 0.69
N PRO A 145 -19.68 11.44 1.42
CA PRO A 145 -18.91 11.80 2.61
C PRO A 145 -19.33 11.04 3.88
N ASP A 146 -18.35 10.71 4.72
CA ASP A 146 -18.43 9.75 5.83
C ASP A 146 -18.82 10.37 7.19
N ILE A 147 -19.30 11.61 7.20
CA ILE A 147 -19.51 12.43 8.40
C ILE A 147 -20.65 11.95 9.33
N ALA A 148 -21.39 10.93 8.92
CA ALA A 148 -22.50 10.33 9.65
C ALA A 148 -22.35 8.80 9.65
N PRO A 149 -23.01 8.07 10.57
CA PRO A 149 -23.02 6.60 10.54
C PRO A 149 -23.56 6.08 9.20
N GLN A 150 -22.76 5.24 8.54
CA GLN A 150 -23.10 4.69 7.23
C GLN A 150 -23.91 3.41 7.41
N THR A 151 -25.05 3.30 6.73
CA THR A 151 -25.81 2.05 6.66
C THR A 151 -26.26 1.76 5.23
N PHE A 152 -26.33 0.46 4.91
CA PHE A 152 -26.49 -0.04 3.56
C PHE A 152 -27.56 -1.13 3.49
N THR A 153 -28.16 -1.29 2.32
CA THR A 153 -28.89 -2.50 1.94
C THR A 153 -28.06 -3.26 0.91
N TRP A 154 -27.89 -4.57 1.12
CA TRP A 154 -27.12 -5.44 0.24
C TRP A 154 -28.04 -6.29 -0.65
N ALA A 155 -27.70 -6.40 -1.93
CA ALA A 155 -28.43 -7.19 -2.91
C ALA A 155 -27.49 -8.02 -3.78
N LEU A 156 -27.94 -9.22 -4.14
CA LEU A 156 -27.27 -10.11 -5.09
C LEU A 156 -28.02 -10.10 -6.41
N THR A 157 -27.34 -9.80 -7.52
CA THR A 157 -27.89 -9.91 -8.87
C THR A 157 -27.08 -10.88 -9.71
N CYS A 158 -27.79 -11.63 -10.56
CA CYS A 158 -27.23 -12.69 -11.39
C CYS A 158 -28.05 -12.75 -12.69
N THR A 159 -27.38 -12.69 -13.83
CA THR A 159 -28.05 -12.54 -15.14
C THR A 159 -28.43 -13.85 -15.80
N GLN A 160 -28.16 -14.99 -15.16
CA GLN A 160 -28.30 -16.33 -15.73
C GLN A 160 -29.42 -17.11 -15.02
N SER A 161 -30.51 -17.35 -15.75
CA SER A 161 -31.66 -18.10 -15.25
C SER A 161 -31.30 -19.57 -14.95
N GLY A 162 -31.78 -20.09 -13.82
CA GLY A 162 -31.61 -21.49 -13.43
C GLY A 162 -30.27 -21.87 -12.78
N LEU A 163 -29.31 -20.96 -12.67
CA LEU A 163 -28.05 -21.22 -11.96
C LEU A 163 -28.15 -20.84 -10.48
N ALA A 164 -27.46 -21.60 -9.61
CA ALA A 164 -27.21 -21.16 -8.25
C ALA A 164 -26.14 -20.07 -8.27
N CYS A 165 -26.46 -18.86 -7.79
CA CYS A 165 -25.56 -17.71 -7.84
C CYS A 165 -24.89 -17.38 -6.50
N GLY A 166 -25.08 -18.22 -5.49
CA GLY A 166 -24.62 -18.02 -4.12
C GLY A 166 -25.63 -17.24 -3.27
N THR A 167 -25.17 -16.76 -2.13
CA THR A 167 -25.92 -15.87 -1.22
C THR A 167 -25.06 -14.68 -0.84
N VAL A 168 -25.69 -13.57 -0.44
CA VAL A 168 -25.02 -12.48 0.28
C VAL A 168 -25.72 -12.28 1.62
N GLN A 169 -24.95 -12.17 2.69
CA GLN A 169 -25.43 -11.91 4.04
C GLN A 169 -24.69 -10.70 4.62
N GLN A 170 -25.43 -9.67 5.01
CA GLN A 170 -24.90 -8.51 5.73
C GLN A 170 -24.47 -8.93 7.15
N ASP A 171 -23.39 -8.33 7.67
CA ASP A 171 -23.03 -8.51 9.08
C ASP A 171 -24.07 -7.89 10.01
N ALA A 172 -24.30 -8.51 11.17
CA ALA A 172 -25.33 -8.09 12.12
C ALA A 172 -24.98 -6.79 12.89
N ASN A 173 -23.70 -6.40 12.91
CA ASN A 173 -23.17 -5.30 13.71
C ASN A 173 -22.58 -4.18 12.83
N VAL A 174 -21.96 -4.53 11.69
CA VAL A 174 -21.31 -3.61 10.77
C VAL A 174 -22.07 -3.55 9.45
N SER A 175 -22.95 -2.56 9.30
CA SER A 175 -23.83 -2.46 8.11
C SER A 175 -23.07 -2.34 6.78
N GLY A 176 -21.87 -1.74 6.79
CA GLY A 176 -20.95 -1.67 5.66
C GLY A 176 -20.19 -2.96 5.36
N LEU A 177 -20.54 -4.09 5.98
CA LEU A 177 -19.88 -5.38 5.81
C LEU A 177 -20.87 -6.44 5.36
N ALA A 178 -20.48 -7.26 4.40
CA ALA A 178 -21.24 -8.44 3.99
C ALA A 178 -20.32 -9.61 3.62
N VAL A 179 -20.84 -10.83 3.71
CA VAL A 179 -20.19 -12.06 3.26
C VAL A 179 -20.96 -12.58 2.06
N TYR A 180 -20.27 -12.73 0.94
CA TYR A 180 -20.74 -13.54 -0.20
C TYR A 180 -20.35 -15.00 0.04
N THR A 181 -21.28 -15.92 -0.18
CA THR A 181 -21.04 -17.38 -0.13
C THR A 181 -21.25 -17.97 -1.51
N ALA A 182 -20.21 -18.60 -2.07
CA ALA A 182 -20.27 -19.23 -3.37
C ALA A 182 -21.08 -20.55 -3.35
N PRO A 183 -21.75 -20.92 -4.46
CA PRO A 183 -22.37 -22.24 -4.59
C PRO A 183 -21.37 -23.38 -4.36
N ALA A 184 -21.69 -24.32 -3.48
CA ALA A 184 -20.93 -25.54 -3.29
C ALA A 184 -21.07 -26.50 -4.49
N PRO A 185 -20.10 -27.40 -4.74
CA PRO A 185 -20.28 -28.49 -5.71
C PRO A 185 -21.48 -29.38 -5.31
N PRO A 186 -22.23 -29.95 -6.28
CA PRO A 186 -21.96 -30.01 -7.72
C PRO A 186 -22.65 -28.88 -8.52
N ALA A 187 -22.86 -27.69 -7.94
CA ALA A 187 -23.53 -26.59 -8.64
C ALA A 187 -22.81 -26.16 -9.94
N THR A 188 -23.59 -25.91 -10.98
CA THR A 188 -23.14 -25.31 -12.25
C THR A 188 -22.76 -23.84 -12.04
N LEU A 189 -21.53 -23.48 -12.42
CA LEU A 189 -20.95 -22.17 -12.15
C LEU A 189 -21.65 -21.02 -12.90
N PRO A 190 -22.03 -19.91 -12.22
CA PRO A 190 -22.43 -18.67 -12.87
C PRO A 190 -21.20 -17.92 -13.40
N THR A 191 -21.29 -17.37 -14.62
CA THR A 191 -20.16 -16.66 -15.26
C THR A 191 -20.16 -15.16 -14.99
N SER A 192 -21.16 -14.63 -14.28
CA SER A 192 -21.20 -13.24 -13.81
C SER A 192 -22.16 -13.10 -12.63
N VAL A 193 -21.61 -12.87 -11.44
CA VAL A 193 -22.36 -12.52 -10.23
C VAL A 193 -22.02 -11.08 -9.85
N GLN A 194 -23.00 -10.30 -9.41
CA GLN A 194 -22.79 -8.95 -8.91
C GLN A 194 -23.40 -8.81 -7.51
N VAL A 195 -22.58 -8.37 -6.56
CA VAL A 195 -23.05 -7.91 -5.26
C VAL A 195 -23.16 -6.39 -5.31
N THR A 196 -24.24 -5.85 -4.78
CA THR A 196 -24.58 -4.41 -4.81
C THR A 196 -24.85 -3.94 -3.39
N ALA A 197 -24.25 -2.81 -3.00
CA ALA A 197 -24.54 -2.11 -1.76
C ALA A 197 -25.15 -0.74 -2.08
N THR A 198 -26.33 -0.46 -1.53
CA THR A 198 -27.04 0.83 -1.70
C THR A 198 -27.13 1.53 -0.35
N SER A 199 -26.71 2.80 -0.30
CA SER A 199 -26.83 3.64 0.90
C SER A 199 -28.29 3.85 1.29
N THR A 200 -28.60 3.78 2.59
CA THR A 200 -29.92 4.12 3.13
C THR A 200 -30.19 5.62 3.17
N ILE A 201 -29.12 6.44 3.21
CA ILE A 201 -29.15 7.90 3.23
C ILE A 201 -29.44 8.46 1.82
N ASP A 202 -29.03 7.73 0.79
CA ASP A 202 -29.15 8.12 -0.61
C ASP A 202 -29.31 6.88 -1.50
N ALA A 203 -30.52 6.63 -1.97
CA ALA A 203 -30.83 5.50 -2.84
C ALA A 203 -30.15 5.58 -4.24
N THR A 204 -29.52 6.71 -4.59
CA THR A 204 -28.67 6.83 -5.78
C THR A 204 -27.20 6.54 -5.49
N GLY A 205 -26.80 6.55 -4.21
CA GLY A 205 -25.48 6.10 -3.74
C GLY A 205 -25.39 4.58 -3.76
N VAL A 206 -24.96 4.04 -4.90
CA VAL A 206 -24.86 2.60 -5.16
C VAL A 206 -23.44 2.21 -5.56
N GLY A 207 -22.87 1.20 -4.90
CA GLY A 207 -21.58 0.58 -5.24
C GLY A 207 -21.73 -0.91 -5.55
N THR A 208 -20.81 -1.47 -6.34
CA THR A 208 -20.92 -2.84 -6.84
C THR A 208 -19.59 -3.60 -6.85
N ALA A 209 -19.64 -4.86 -6.39
CA ALA A 209 -18.56 -5.82 -6.52
C ALA A 209 -18.89 -6.86 -7.60
N LYS A 210 -18.00 -7.01 -8.58
CA LYS A 210 -18.11 -8.07 -9.59
C LYS A 210 -17.45 -9.35 -9.09
N VAL A 211 -18.25 -10.40 -8.90
CA VAL A 211 -17.83 -11.69 -8.37
C VAL A 211 -17.77 -12.73 -9.49
N THR A 212 -16.66 -13.45 -9.57
CA THR A 212 -16.46 -14.60 -10.48
C THR A 212 -16.36 -15.87 -9.65
N VAL A 213 -17.23 -16.84 -9.87
CA VAL A 213 -17.18 -18.13 -9.16
C VAL A 213 -16.35 -19.12 -9.96
N LEU A 214 -15.36 -19.74 -9.31
CA LEU A 214 -14.42 -20.71 -9.87
C LEU A 214 -14.46 -22.01 -9.05
N SER A 215 -14.04 -23.15 -9.60
CA SER A 215 -13.89 -24.39 -8.81
C SER A 215 -12.75 -24.31 -7.77
N SER A 216 -11.84 -23.35 -7.91
CA SER A 216 -10.77 -22.99 -6.95
C SER A 216 -10.39 -21.53 -7.20
N ARG A 217 -10.02 -20.75 -6.16
CA ARG A 217 -9.47 -19.38 -6.38
C ARG A 217 -8.16 -19.44 -7.18
N VAL A 218 -7.29 -20.39 -6.85
CA VAL A 218 -6.09 -20.69 -7.65
C VAL A 218 -6.55 -21.42 -8.92
N PRO A 219 -6.43 -20.85 -10.14
CA PRO A 219 -7.10 -21.40 -11.31
C PRO A 219 -6.34 -22.61 -11.89
N ALA A 220 -7.08 -23.60 -12.40
CA ALA A 220 -6.51 -24.77 -13.04
C ALA A 220 -5.71 -24.42 -14.32
N ASN A 221 -4.71 -25.23 -14.62
CA ASN A 221 -3.75 -25.07 -15.72
C ASN A 221 -3.03 -23.70 -15.71
N THR A 222 -2.80 -23.14 -14.52
CA THR A 222 -2.11 -21.86 -14.34
C THR A 222 -0.75 -22.07 -13.67
N ALA A 223 0.30 -21.57 -14.31
CA ALA A 223 1.63 -21.47 -13.73
C ALA A 223 1.71 -20.29 -12.75
N TYR A 224 2.41 -20.51 -11.64
CA TYR A 224 2.81 -19.52 -10.65
C TYR A 224 4.33 -19.57 -10.51
N ALA A 225 4.97 -18.43 -10.22
CA ALA A 225 6.35 -18.40 -9.75
C ALA A 225 6.38 -18.31 -8.23
N VAL A 226 7.36 -18.96 -7.62
CA VAL A 226 7.56 -19.07 -6.18
C VAL A 226 8.80 -18.27 -5.79
N ARG A 227 8.72 -17.52 -4.69
CA ARG A 227 9.87 -17.02 -3.94
C ARG A 227 9.61 -17.15 -2.44
N PHE A 228 10.59 -17.62 -1.67
CA PHE A 228 10.54 -17.69 -0.22
C PHE A 228 11.95 -17.48 0.37
N SER A 229 12.03 -16.79 1.50
CA SER A 229 13.26 -16.58 2.27
C SER A 229 13.01 -16.86 3.76
N GLY A 230 13.96 -17.55 4.39
CA GLY A 230 13.81 -18.06 5.74
C GLY A 230 15.10 -18.63 6.32
N TYR A 231 14.94 -19.41 7.38
CA TYR A 231 16.01 -20.01 8.16
C TYR A 231 15.62 -21.40 8.64
N ASP A 232 16.55 -22.37 8.61
CA ASP A 232 16.28 -23.72 9.12
C ASP A 232 16.26 -23.79 10.66
N LEU A 233 15.70 -24.88 11.19
CA LEU A 233 15.68 -25.20 12.62
C LEU A 233 16.30 -26.58 12.87
N PRO A 234 17.10 -26.76 13.94
CA PRO A 234 17.44 -25.78 14.98
C PRO A 234 18.70 -24.95 14.64
N ASN A 235 19.21 -25.04 13.41
CA ASN A 235 20.54 -24.54 13.06
C ASN A 235 20.59 -23.06 12.66
N HIS A 236 19.47 -22.47 12.24
CA HIS A 236 19.36 -21.09 11.78
C HIS A 236 20.28 -20.75 10.59
N ASN A 237 20.55 -21.72 9.72
CA ASN A 237 21.17 -21.46 8.41
C ASN A 237 20.15 -20.77 7.49
N PRO A 238 20.56 -19.86 6.59
CA PRO A 238 19.63 -19.27 5.62
C PRO A 238 19.05 -20.34 4.68
N VAL A 239 17.79 -20.14 4.31
CA VAL A 239 17.05 -20.91 3.31
C VAL A 239 16.45 -19.94 2.31
N GLU A 240 16.83 -20.07 1.04
CA GLU A 240 16.24 -19.34 -0.08
C GLU A 240 15.61 -20.34 -1.05
N ILE A 241 14.42 -20.03 -1.54
CA ILE A 241 13.70 -20.87 -2.51
C ILE A 241 13.19 -19.99 -3.66
N ALA A 242 13.43 -20.42 -4.90
CA ALA A 242 12.77 -19.89 -6.09
C ALA A 242 12.28 -21.03 -6.97
N GLY A 243 11.16 -20.84 -7.68
CA GLY A 243 10.61 -21.93 -8.48
C GLY A 243 9.42 -21.54 -9.35
N SER A 244 8.82 -22.54 -10.01
CA SER A 244 7.51 -22.40 -10.64
C SER A 244 6.69 -23.68 -10.54
N VAL A 245 5.42 -23.53 -10.20
CA VAL A 245 4.44 -24.62 -10.02
C VAL A 245 3.20 -24.40 -10.88
N THR A 246 2.64 -25.47 -11.42
CA THR A 246 1.41 -25.45 -12.23
C THR A 246 0.26 -26.09 -11.46
N PHE A 247 -0.71 -25.26 -11.11
CA PHE A 247 -1.93 -25.72 -10.43
C PHE A 247 -2.87 -26.41 -11.42
N GLY A 248 -3.41 -27.56 -11.01
CA GLY A 248 -4.47 -28.30 -11.68
C GLY A 248 -5.85 -27.98 -11.11
N ALA A 249 -6.79 -28.92 -11.23
CA ALA A 249 -8.11 -28.78 -10.63
C ALA A 249 -8.04 -28.75 -9.10
N ASN A 250 -8.99 -28.04 -8.47
CA ASN A 250 -9.25 -28.05 -7.03
C ASN A 250 -7.99 -27.77 -6.16
N GLY A 251 -7.10 -26.88 -6.61
CA GLY A 251 -5.90 -26.49 -5.86
C GLY A 251 -4.74 -27.49 -5.89
N THR A 252 -4.86 -28.63 -6.56
CA THR A 252 -3.74 -29.58 -6.75
C THR A 252 -2.57 -28.95 -7.50
N ILE A 253 -1.33 -29.35 -7.21
CA ILE A 253 -0.13 -28.99 -7.98
C ILE A 253 0.26 -30.20 -8.83
N THR A 254 0.32 -30.00 -10.15
CA THR A 254 0.42 -31.08 -11.16
C THR A 254 1.81 -31.26 -11.74
N SER A 255 2.63 -30.21 -11.69
CA SER A 255 4.04 -30.19 -12.09
C SER A 255 4.70 -28.94 -11.55
N GLY A 256 6.01 -28.94 -11.40
CA GLY A 256 6.79 -27.74 -11.11
C GLY A 256 8.29 -28.04 -11.01
N VAL A 257 9.07 -26.97 -10.92
CA VAL A 257 10.50 -27.01 -10.56
C VAL A 257 10.71 -26.07 -9.38
N GLU A 258 11.54 -26.48 -8.43
CA GLU A 258 11.90 -25.73 -7.23
C GLU A 258 13.41 -25.82 -7.04
N ASP A 259 14.06 -24.66 -6.95
CA ASP A 259 15.45 -24.50 -6.57
C ASP A 259 15.52 -24.03 -5.12
N VAL A 260 16.34 -24.72 -4.33
CA VAL A 260 16.57 -24.43 -2.91
C VAL A 260 18.05 -24.17 -2.69
N VAL A 261 18.38 -23.08 -2.00
CA VAL A 261 19.70 -22.91 -1.38
C VAL A 261 19.51 -23.00 0.14
N ILE A 262 20.14 -24.02 0.74
CA ILE A 262 20.13 -24.25 2.19
C ILE A 262 21.55 -24.53 2.67
N ASN A 263 21.99 -23.87 3.75
CA ASN A 263 23.34 -24.04 4.31
C ASN A 263 24.46 -23.89 3.25
N GLY A 264 24.30 -22.95 2.31
CA GLY A 264 25.26 -22.71 1.23
C GLY A 264 25.27 -23.74 0.09
N VAL A 265 24.32 -24.68 0.06
CA VAL A 265 24.22 -25.75 -0.95
C VAL A 265 22.97 -25.55 -1.80
N TYR A 266 23.15 -25.46 -3.12
CA TYR A 266 22.09 -25.42 -4.12
C TYR A 266 21.58 -26.84 -4.45
N HIS A 267 20.26 -26.97 -4.53
CA HIS A 267 19.52 -28.17 -4.92
C HIS A 267 18.42 -27.79 -5.92
N GLN A 268 18.31 -28.52 -7.04
CA GLN A 268 17.23 -28.36 -8.02
C GLN A 268 16.32 -29.60 -8.03
N TYR A 269 15.03 -29.37 -7.81
CA TYR A 269 13.99 -30.41 -7.79
C TYR A 269 13.09 -30.26 -9.02
N THR A 270 13.43 -30.97 -10.10
CA THR A 270 12.75 -30.92 -11.41
C THR A 270 11.36 -31.58 -11.46
N THR A 271 10.79 -31.92 -10.31
CA THR A 271 9.42 -32.44 -10.20
C THR A 271 8.85 -32.08 -8.82
N VAL A 272 8.05 -31.02 -8.79
CA VAL A 272 7.27 -30.59 -7.63
C VAL A 272 5.80 -30.99 -7.80
N SER A 273 5.19 -31.47 -6.72
CA SER A 273 3.76 -31.79 -6.63
C SER A 273 3.18 -31.27 -5.30
N GLY A 274 1.91 -31.51 -5.02
CA GLY A 274 1.26 -31.10 -3.76
C GLY A 274 -0.09 -30.44 -3.97
N SER A 275 -0.42 -29.45 -3.15
CA SER A 275 -1.72 -28.75 -3.20
C SER A 275 -1.78 -27.47 -2.39
N TYR A 276 -2.63 -26.53 -2.79
CA TYR A 276 -3.20 -25.51 -1.91
C TYR A 276 -4.63 -25.91 -1.50
N THR A 277 -4.90 -25.98 -0.21
CA THR A 277 -6.21 -26.35 0.39
C THR A 277 -6.73 -25.21 1.27
N PRO A 278 -7.86 -24.55 0.92
CA PRO A 278 -8.47 -23.52 1.74
C PRO A 278 -8.92 -24.01 3.12
N SER A 279 -8.79 -23.16 4.14
CA SER A 279 -9.44 -23.34 5.44
C SER A 279 -10.94 -23.11 5.31
N THR A 280 -11.74 -24.05 5.80
CA THR A 280 -13.22 -23.97 5.78
C THR A 280 -13.82 -23.53 7.12
N GLY A 281 -12.99 -23.05 8.06
CA GLY A 281 -13.39 -22.77 9.45
C GLY A 281 -13.51 -21.29 9.85
N ASP A 282 -13.01 -20.37 9.02
CA ASP A 282 -12.99 -18.93 9.31
C ASP A 282 -13.69 -18.14 8.19
N ASN A 283 -14.74 -17.41 8.55
CA ASN A 283 -15.55 -16.59 7.62
C ASN A 283 -14.87 -15.27 7.22
N ASN A 284 -13.83 -14.84 7.92
CA ASN A 284 -13.01 -13.68 7.57
C ASN A 284 -11.90 -14.03 6.56
N THR A 285 -11.94 -15.23 5.98
CA THR A 285 -10.88 -15.67 5.07
C THR A 285 -11.01 -15.03 3.68
N ASN A 286 -9.91 -14.42 3.25
CA ASN A 286 -9.60 -14.16 1.84
C ASN A 286 -9.25 -15.47 1.07
N ASN A 287 -9.73 -16.61 1.56
CA ASN A 287 -9.11 -17.93 1.45
C ASN A 287 -7.69 -17.94 2.07
N ALA A 288 -7.63 -18.00 3.42
CA ALA A 288 -6.46 -18.57 4.08
C ALA A 288 -6.50 -20.09 3.91
N GLY A 289 -5.35 -20.75 3.89
CA GLY A 289 -5.27 -22.20 3.70
C GLY A 289 -3.86 -22.76 3.85
N THR A 290 -3.75 -24.07 3.69
CA THR A 290 -2.49 -24.80 3.73
C THR A 290 -1.99 -25.04 2.30
N LEU A 291 -0.78 -24.56 2.01
CA LEU A 291 -0.02 -24.94 0.82
C LEU A 291 0.97 -26.04 1.21
N THR A 292 1.08 -27.08 0.38
CA THR A 292 2.11 -28.10 0.50
C THR A 292 2.86 -28.22 -0.82
N LEU A 293 4.18 -28.09 -0.77
CA LEU A 293 5.10 -28.37 -1.88
C LEU A 293 5.85 -29.67 -1.57
N ILE A 294 5.82 -30.62 -2.52
CA ILE A 294 6.43 -31.95 -2.38
C ILE A 294 7.46 -32.10 -3.50
N ALA A 295 8.74 -31.94 -3.14
CA ALA A 295 9.87 -32.11 -4.04
C ALA A 295 10.20 -33.61 -4.20
N ASN A 296 10.24 -34.10 -5.44
CA ASN A 296 10.54 -35.51 -5.70
C ASN A 296 12.00 -35.84 -5.35
N GLY A 297 12.20 -36.72 -4.36
CA GLY A 297 13.53 -37.01 -3.79
C GLY A 297 14.07 -35.90 -2.87
N GLY A 298 13.25 -34.91 -2.53
CA GLY A 298 13.58 -33.77 -1.67
C GLY A 298 12.68 -33.67 -0.43
N PRO A 299 12.62 -32.49 0.20
CA PRO A 299 11.76 -32.22 1.34
C PRO A 299 10.27 -32.12 0.96
N THR A 300 9.41 -31.97 1.98
CA THR A 300 8.01 -31.58 1.81
C THR A 300 7.75 -30.37 2.68
N TYR A 301 7.67 -29.20 2.07
CA TYR A 301 7.40 -27.94 2.77
C TYR A 301 5.90 -27.75 2.94
N THR A 302 5.46 -27.34 4.13
CA THR A 302 4.07 -26.99 4.39
C THR A 302 3.96 -25.55 4.89
N PHE A 303 3.27 -24.71 4.13
CA PHE A 303 3.10 -23.28 4.40
C PHE A 303 1.64 -22.95 4.76
N THR A 304 1.46 -21.98 5.65
CA THR A 304 0.18 -21.31 5.85
C THR A 304 0.14 -20.09 4.93
N ALA A 305 -0.88 -20.01 4.07
CA ALA A 305 -0.95 -19.01 3.01
C ALA A 305 -2.30 -18.28 2.98
N VAL A 306 -2.29 -17.03 2.51
CA VAL A 306 -3.44 -16.12 2.35
C VAL A 306 -3.44 -15.54 0.94
N LEU A 307 -4.63 -15.30 0.36
CA LEU A 307 -4.76 -14.94 -1.07
C LEU A 307 -5.36 -13.55 -1.28
N ASP A 308 -4.71 -12.74 -2.12
CA ASP A 308 -5.26 -11.45 -2.60
C ASP A 308 -6.44 -11.67 -3.59
N ALA A 309 -7.16 -10.60 -3.94
CA ALA A 309 -8.27 -10.64 -4.89
C ALA A 309 -7.86 -11.03 -6.33
N ALA A 310 -6.57 -10.86 -6.68
CA ALA A 310 -5.99 -11.30 -7.96
C ALA A 310 -5.63 -12.80 -7.96
N GLY A 311 -5.57 -13.45 -6.79
CA GLY A 311 -5.22 -14.84 -6.61
C GLY A 311 -3.72 -15.11 -6.44
N ASN A 312 -2.92 -14.11 -6.07
CA ASN A 312 -1.54 -14.31 -5.59
C ASN A 312 -1.56 -14.76 -4.12
N LEU A 313 -0.54 -15.51 -3.70
CA LEU A 313 -0.41 -16.03 -2.35
C LEU A 313 0.70 -15.27 -1.61
N ARG A 314 0.44 -14.86 -0.35
CA ARG A 314 1.47 -14.60 0.65
C ARG A 314 1.50 -15.78 1.61
N MET A 315 2.68 -16.23 2.05
CA MET A 315 2.81 -17.46 2.83
C MET A 315 3.91 -17.42 3.90
N ILE A 316 3.75 -18.20 4.96
CA ILE A 316 4.76 -18.48 5.99
C ILE A 316 4.97 -19.98 6.13
N GLU A 317 6.17 -20.39 6.50
CA GLU A 317 6.49 -21.79 6.82
C GLU A 317 5.71 -22.28 8.05
N SER A 318 5.30 -23.56 8.05
CA SER A 318 4.42 -24.12 9.08
C SER A 318 4.50 -25.64 9.27
N ASP A 319 5.63 -26.26 8.93
CA ASP A 319 5.91 -27.68 9.17
C ASP A 319 6.76 -27.94 10.43
N GLY A 320 7.51 -26.93 10.90
CA GLY A 320 8.43 -27.00 12.04
C GLY A 320 9.89 -27.27 11.70
N ASN A 321 10.25 -27.31 10.41
CA ASN A 321 11.64 -27.49 9.96
C ASN A 321 12.39 -26.16 9.81
N GLY A 322 11.68 -25.02 9.79
CA GLY A 322 12.26 -23.69 9.65
C GLY A 322 11.34 -22.55 10.12
N THR A 323 11.78 -21.32 9.84
CA THR A 323 10.99 -20.09 9.91
C THR A 323 11.28 -19.22 8.69
N GLY A 324 10.25 -18.87 7.92
CA GLY A 324 10.40 -17.95 6.79
C GLY A 324 9.08 -17.45 6.23
N SER A 325 9.16 -16.56 5.25
CA SER A 325 8.02 -16.04 4.51
C SER A 325 8.29 -15.98 3.01
N GLY A 326 7.21 -15.88 2.23
CA GLY A 326 7.31 -15.85 0.78
C GLY A 326 6.02 -15.47 0.09
N SER A 327 6.06 -15.58 -1.23
CA SER A 327 4.90 -15.37 -2.09
C SER A 327 4.91 -16.26 -3.31
N MET A 328 3.71 -16.56 -3.82
CA MET A 328 3.54 -17.10 -5.15
C MET A 328 2.66 -16.18 -5.98
N GLU A 329 3.21 -15.68 -7.07
CA GLU A 329 2.51 -14.82 -8.02
C GLU A 329 2.16 -15.57 -9.29
N LYS A 330 0.99 -15.26 -9.87
CA LYS A 330 0.57 -15.86 -11.13
C LYS A 330 1.53 -15.45 -12.26
N SER A 331 2.17 -16.44 -12.89
CA SER A 331 3.14 -16.21 -13.95
C SER A 331 2.52 -15.47 -15.14
N ALA A 332 3.28 -14.53 -15.69
CA ALA A 332 2.91 -13.80 -16.89
C ALA A 332 2.75 -14.75 -18.10
N PRO A 333 1.90 -14.41 -19.09
CA PRO A 333 1.72 -15.23 -20.28
C PRO A 333 3.03 -15.52 -21.04
N LEU A 334 3.13 -16.71 -21.61
CA LEU A 334 4.27 -17.11 -22.44
C LEU A 334 4.53 -16.07 -23.55
N GLY A 335 5.80 -15.69 -23.71
CA GLY A 335 6.23 -14.66 -24.67
C GLY A 335 6.18 -13.22 -24.14
N GLN A 336 5.91 -12.97 -22.85
CA GLN A 336 6.21 -11.68 -22.21
C GLN A 336 7.73 -11.52 -21.98
N PHE A 337 8.42 -12.56 -21.49
CA PHE A 337 9.88 -12.56 -21.37
C PHE A 337 10.56 -12.94 -22.70
N ASN A 338 11.77 -12.40 -22.96
CA ASN A 338 12.59 -12.73 -24.14
C ASN A 338 11.85 -12.47 -25.47
N SER A 339 11.07 -11.39 -25.52
CA SER A 339 10.19 -11.03 -26.66
C SER A 339 10.89 -10.11 -27.69
N GLY A 340 12.21 -10.22 -27.82
CA GLY A 340 13.08 -9.13 -28.30
C GLY A 340 13.75 -8.39 -27.13
N ALA A 341 14.58 -7.39 -27.43
CA ALA A 341 15.47 -6.76 -26.45
C ALA A 341 14.70 -6.11 -25.29
N GLN A 342 15.11 -6.44 -24.06
CA GLN A 342 14.46 -6.04 -22.81
C GLN A 342 15.51 -5.56 -21.82
N LYS A 343 15.14 -4.64 -20.94
CA LYS A 343 15.98 -4.24 -19.80
C LYS A 343 15.29 -4.68 -18.52
N PHE A 344 16.05 -5.32 -17.64
CA PHE A 344 15.61 -5.60 -16.28
C PHE A 344 16.47 -4.81 -15.30
N VAL A 345 15.85 -4.34 -14.23
CA VAL A 345 16.50 -3.73 -13.08
C VAL A 345 16.34 -4.71 -11.92
N PHE A 346 17.39 -4.96 -11.14
CA PHE A 346 17.41 -6.02 -10.15
C PHE A 346 17.76 -5.53 -8.76
N GLY A 347 17.22 -6.23 -7.75
CA GLY A 347 17.61 -6.14 -6.36
C GLY A 347 17.75 -7.55 -5.79
N PHE A 348 18.98 -7.91 -5.41
CA PHE A 348 19.30 -9.18 -4.76
C PHE A 348 19.86 -8.94 -3.35
N THR A 349 19.65 -9.89 -2.46
CA THR A 349 20.08 -9.84 -1.05
C THR A 349 20.43 -11.26 -0.60
N GLY A 350 21.39 -11.39 0.31
CA GLY A 350 21.91 -12.67 0.71
C GLY A 350 22.89 -12.60 1.87
N LEU A 351 23.64 -13.69 2.07
CA LEU A 351 24.78 -13.75 2.99
C LEU A 351 26.09 -14.09 2.27
N ASP A 352 27.18 -13.46 2.71
CA ASP A 352 28.55 -13.77 2.36
C ASP A 352 29.00 -15.14 2.94
N SER A 353 30.20 -15.58 2.56
CA SER A 353 30.90 -16.77 3.10
C SER A 353 31.10 -16.80 4.63
N SER A 354 31.10 -15.64 5.27
CA SER A 354 31.26 -15.40 6.70
C SER A 354 29.92 -15.33 7.44
N GLY A 355 28.79 -15.45 6.74
CA GLY A 355 27.44 -15.29 7.29
C GLY A 355 27.02 -13.83 7.51
N GLN A 356 27.75 -12.87 6.96
CA GLN A 356 27.46 -11.43 7.00
C GLN A 356 26.57 -11.05 5.82
N ARG A 357 25.82 -9.95 5.92
CA ARG A 357 24.81 -9.60 4.91
C ARG A 357 25.44 -8.99 3.65
N VAL A 358 24.94 -9.38 2.48
CA VAL A 358 25.31 -8.81 1.18
C VAL A 358 24.08 -8.33 0.41
N GLY A 359 24.25 -7.26 -0.37
CA GLY A 359 23.23 -6.68 -1.22
C GLY A 359 23.79 -6.25 -2.58
N TYR A 360 22.98 -6.44 -3.62
CA TYR A 360 23.28 -6.10 -5.00
C TYR A 360 22.09 -5.37 -5.62
N VAL A 361 22.31 -4.26 -6.32
CA VAL A 361 21.31 -3.64 -7.20
C VAL A 361 21.93 -3.29 -8.55
N GLY A 362 21.13 -3.28 -9.61
CA GLY A 362 21.69 -2.99 -10.93
C GLY A 362 20.71 -2.93 -12.09
N LEU A 363 21.29 -2.74 -13.28
CA LEU A 363 20.65 -2.74 -14.59
C LEU A 363 21.22 -3.88 -15.44
N LEU A 364 20.33 -4.59 -16.12
CA LEU A 364 20.59 -5.81 -16.88
C LEU A 364 19.91 -5.76 -18.26
N PRO A 365 20.59 -5.22 -19.30
CA PRO A 365 20.09 -5.26 -20.67
C PRO A 365 20.28 -6.65 -21.27
N MET A 366 19.17 -7.29 -21.66
CA MET A 366 19.10 -8.57 -22.36
C MET A 366 18.73 -8.34 -23.83
N ASP A 367 19.38 -9.05 -24.75
CA ASP A 367 19.19 -8.89 -26.19
C ASP A 367 17.87 -9.46 -26.76
N GLY A 368 17.16 -10.30 -25.99
CA GLY A 368 15.96 -11.03 -26.42
C GLY A 368 16.19 -12.13 -27.46
N THR A 369 17.41 -12.67 -27.59
CA THR A 369 17.76 -13.70 -28.60
C THR A 369 17.92 -15.11 -28.03
N ALA A 370 17.65 -15.30 -26.74
CA ALA A 370 17.92 -16.56 -26.06
C ALA A 370 16.98 -17.70 -26.50
N THR A 371 17.54 -18.90 -26.56
CA THR A 371 16.86 -20.17 -26.85
C THR A 371 17.51 -21.29 -26.03
N ALA A 372 17.06 -22.54 -26.18
CA ALA A 372 17.69 -23.69 -25.52
C ALA A 372 19.10 -24.04 -26.05
N THR A 373 19.43 -23.65 -27.28
CA THR A 373 20.70 -24.00 -27.95
C THR A 373 21.59 -22.81 -28.30
N ASN A 374 21.03 -21.60 -28.38
CA ASN A 374 21.75 -20.35 -28.54
C ASN A 374 21.46 -19.45 -27.32
N PRO A 375 22.45 -19.21 -26.44
CA PRO A 375 22.32 -18.24 -25.36
C PRO A 375 22.11 -16.83 -25.90
N GLY A 376 21.25 -16.06 -25.24
CA GLY A 376 21.17 -14.62 -25.44
C GLY A 376 22.25 -13.90 -24.64
N ASN A 377 22.58 -12.68 -25.05
CA ASN A 377 23.66 -11.87 -24.51
C ASN A 377 23.15 -10.85 -23.49
N ILE A 378 23.94 -10.62 -22.44
CA ILE A 378 23.79 -9.51 -21.50
C ILE A 378 25.00 -8.59 -21.68
N SER A 379 24.75 -7.31 -21.96
CA SER A 379 25.82 -6.35 -22.28
C SER A 379 25.43 -4.92 -21.93
N GLY A 380 26.39 -4.14 -21.40
CA GLY A 380 26.13 -2.76 -20.98
C GLY A 380 25.31 -2.65 -19.70
N GLY A 381 25.26 -3.73 -18.90
CA GLY A 381 24.69 -3.69 -17.57
C GLY A 381 25.61 -3.03 -16.56
N LEU A 382 25.05 -2.68 -15.41
CA LEU A 382 25.73 -2.03 -14.30
C LEU A 382 25.26 -2.67 -12.99
N ALA A 383 26.15 -2.78 -12.01
CA ALA A 383 25.81 -3.17 -10.65
C ALA A 383 26.48 -2.24 -9.64
N ASP A 384 25.82 -2.09 -8.50
CA ASP A 384 26.41 -1.68 -7.24
C ASP A 384 26.25 -2.80 -6.22
N THR A 385 27.19 -2.86 -5.30
CA THR A 385 27.26 -3.84 -4.23
C THR A 385 27.43 -3.16 -2.89
N ASN A 386 27.02 -3.84 -1.82
CA ASN A 386 27.49 -3.63 -0.46
C ASN A 386 27.56 -4.99 0.24
N ASP A 387 28.72 -5.26 0.82
CA ASP A 387 29.13 -6.53 1.41
C ASP A 387 29.70 -6.20 2.80
N ASN A 388 28.88 -6.44 3.83
CA ASN A 388 29.14 -6.00 5.21
C ASN A 388 29.72 -4.57 5.35
N GLY A 389 29.05 -3.57 4.76
CA GLY A 389 29.48 -2.16 4.77
C GLY A 389 30.55 -1.80 3.74
N THR A 390 31.04 -2.75 2.95
CA THR A 390 32.08 -2.54 1.93
C THR A 390 31.48 -2.57 0.53
N ALA A 391 31.21 -1.40 -0.06
CA ALA A 391 30.73 -1.32 -1.44
C ALA A 391 31.74 -1.82 -2.49
N ALA A 392 33.04 -1.84 -2.14
CA ALA A 392 34.14 -2.08 -3.06
C ALA A 392 34.67 -3.53 -3.13
N SER A 393 34.09 -4.50 -2.40
CA SER A 393 34.62 -5.88 -2.36
C SER A 393 34.43 -6.63 -3.68
N VAL A 394 33.26 -6.46 -4.31
CA VAL A 394 32.90 -7.04 -5.61
C VAL A 394 33.09 -6.00 -6.72
N CYS A 395 32.43 -4.84 -6.61
CA CYS A 395 32.64 -3.70 -7.50
C CYS A 395 33.82 -2.84 -7.02
N ALA A 396 35.06 -3.23 -7.35
CA ALA A 396 36.28 -2.50 -6.94
C ALA A 396 36.30 -0.97 -7.25
N SER A 397 35.46 -0.51 -8.18
CA SER A 397 35.00 0.87 -8.29
C SER A 397 33.51 0.84 -8.66
N PRO A 398 32.56 1.15 -7.75
CA PRO A 398 31.14 1.13 -8.05
C PRO A 398 30.71 2.35 -8.92
N PRO A 399 29.73 2.20 -9.83
CA PRO A 399 29.13 0.94 -10.27
C PRO A 399 30.10 0.16 -11.17
N CYS A 400 30.17 -1.16 -11.00
CA CYS A 400 30.93 -2.02 -11.90
C CYS A 400 30.08 -2.55 -13.06
N SER A 401 30.71 -2.84 -14.20
CA SER A 401 30.02 -3.35 -15.38
C SER A 401 29.48 -4.76 -15.16
N VAL A 402 28.31 -5.04 -15.75
CA VAL A 402 27.71 -6.37 -15.84
C VAL A 402 27.64 -6.79 -17.31
N GLY A 403 28.17 -7.98 -17.58
CA GLY A 403 27.98 -8.72 -18.83
C GLY A 403 27.62 -10.17 -18.53
N GLY A 404 27.20 -10.94 -19.53
CA GLY A 404 26.84 -12.33 -19.31
C GLY A 404 26.07 -12.98 -20.46
N THR A 405 25.48 -14.14 -20.16
CA THR A 405 24.56 -14.84 -21.06
C THR A 405 23.37 -15.43 -20.31
N TYR A 406 22.27 -15.70 -21.00
CA TYR A 406 21.07 -16.32 -20.44
C TYR A 406 20.41 -17.26 -21.46
N ARG A 407 19.72 -18.31 -20.99
CA ARG A 407 19.13 -19.37 -21.83
C ARG A 407 18.06 -20.16 -21.09
N LEU A 408 17.25 -20.91 -21.83
CA LEU A 408 16.21 -21.80 -21.27
C LEU A 408 16.71 -23.26 -21.30
N VAL A 409 16.99 -23.86 -20.14
CA VAL A 409 17.52 -25.23 -20.00
C VAL A 409 16.53 -26.06 -19.17
N GLY A 410 16.06 -27.19 -19.72
CA GLY A 410 15.14 -28.10 -19.01
C GLY A 410 13.76 -27.53 -18.67
N GLY A 411 13.49 -26.26 -18.95
CA GLY A 411 12.29 -25.52 -18.53
C GLY A 411 12.58 -24.37 -17.55
N VAL A 412 13.80 -24.33 -17.00
CA VAL A 412 14.30 -23.26 -16.11
C VAL A 412 15.13 -22.26 -16.93
N TRP A 413 15.03 -20.96 -16.63
CA TRP A 413 15.92 -19.99 -17.25
C TRP A 413 17.21 -19.87 -16.43
N THR A 414 18.35 -20.14 -17.06
CA THR A 414 19.68 -20.04 -16.44
C THR A 414 20.36 -18.77 -16.93
N MET A 415 21.15 -18.12 -16.07
CA MET A 415 21.86 -16.88 -16.33
C MET A 415 23.26 -16.92 -15.74
N HIS A 416 24.26 -16.61 -16.56
CA HIS A 416 25.68 -16.59 -16.20
C HIS A 416 26.16 -15.14 -16.25
N LEU A 417 26.36 -14.49 -15.09
CA LEU A 417 26.78 -13.09 -15.00
C LEU A 417 28.27 -12.96 -14.64
N LEU A 418 28.94 -12.03 -15.29
CA LEU A 418 30.20 -11.45 -14.83
C LEU A 418 29.91 -10.06 -14.24
N ILE A 419 30.01 -9.93 -12.92
CA ILE A 419 29.84 -8.67 -12.18
C ILE A 419 31.22 -8.21 -11.69
N GLY A 420 31.76 -7.17 -12.32
CA GLY A 420 33.12 -6.69 -12.06
C GLY A 420 34.18 -7.73 -12.43
N SER A 421 34.57 -8.56 -11.45
CA SER A 421 35.50 -9.69 -11.63
C SER A 421 34.94 -11.05 -11.18
N GLN A 422 33.73 -11.09 -10.62
CA GLN A 422 33.12 -12.30 -10.05
C GLN A 422 32.09 -12.91 -11.02
N PHE A 423 32.05 -14.24 -11.08
CA PHE A 423 31.05 -14.99 -11.83
C PHE A 423 29.91 -15.45 -10.93
N LEU A 424 28.69 -14.95 -11.16
CA LEU A 424 27.48 -15.34 -10.45
C LEU A 424 26.57 -16.10 -11.43
N ASP A 425 26.24 -17.35 -11.10
CA ASP A 425 25.30 -18.16 -11.88
C ASP A 425 23.94 -18.19 -11.15
N PHE A 426 22.86 -17.87 -11.87
CA PHE A 426 21.50 -17.81 -11.33
C PHE A 426 20.55 -18.65 -12.17
N ASP A 427 19.60 -19.31 -11.52
CA ASP A 427 18.37 -19.77 -12.16
C ASP A 427 17.24 -18.79 -11.81
N PHE A 428 16.32 -18.57 -12.76
CA PHE A 428 15.24 -17.60 -12.59
C PHE A 428 13.89 -18.01 -13.21
N TYR A 429 12.83 -17.47 -12.62
CA TYR A 429 11.45 -17.87 -12.81
C TYR A 429 10.56 -16.67 -13.16
N ILE A 430 9.64 -16.85 -14.11
CA ILE A 430 8.79 -15.77 -14.63
C ILE A 430 7.58 -15.57 -13.70
N GLY A 431 7.62 -14.50 -12.89
CA GLY A 431 6.51 -14.02 -12.05
C GLY A 431 5.46 -13.24 -12.84
N SER A 432 4.72 -12.36 -12.16
CA SER A 432 3.61 -11.62 -12.78
C SER A 432 4.06 -10.38 -13.56
N GLY A 433 3.11 -9.65 -14.16
CA GLY A 433 3.33 -8.34 -14.77
C GLY A 433 3.39 -8.33 -16.30
N GLN A 434 3.85 -7.20 -16.86
CA GLN A 434 3.86 -6.90 -18.30
C GLN A 434 5.11 -6.12 -18.74
N THR A 435 5.51 -6.27 -20.00
CA THR A 435 6.61 -5.51 -20.64
C THR A 435 6.12 -4.34 -21.50
N THR A 436 4.96 -3.77 -21.15
CA THR A 436 4.32 -2.64 -21.84
C THR A 436 4.82 -1.29 -21.31
N ALA A 437 4.80 -0.26 -22.16
CA ALA A 437 5.15 1.10 -21.75
C ALA A 437 4.09 1.70 -20.81
N ASN A 438 4.52 2.50 -19.83
CA ASN A 438 3.70 3.06 -18.75
C ASN A 438 3.02 1.98 -17.88
N THR A 439 3.69 0.84 -17.66
CA THR A 439 3.13 -0.26 -16.87
C THR A 439 3.21 0.01 -15.37
N LYS A 440 2.06 -0.09 -14.69
CA LYS A 440 1.98 -0.10 -13.22
C LYS A 440 2.38 -1.44 -12.59
N LYS A 441 2.45 -2.53 -13.36
CA LYS A 441 2.86 -3.86 -12.90
C LYS A 441 3.91 -4.41 -13.89
N PRO A 442 5.20 -4.05 -13.73
CA PRO A 442 6.25 -4.49 -14.64
C PRO A 442 6.42 -6.01 -14.56
N LEU A 443 6.88 -6.63 -15.64
CA LEU A 443 7.21 -8.06 -15.63
C LEU A 443 8.29 -8.32 -14.57
N THR A 444 7.95 -9.14 -13.58
CA THR A 444 8.82 -9.52 -12.47
C THR A 444 9.37 -10.93 -12.69
N LEU A 445 10.64 -11.12 -12.42
CA LEU A 445 11.35 -12.40 -12.43
C LEU A 445 11.94 -12.63 -11.04
N TYR A 446 11.84 -13.83 -10.49
CA TYR A 446 12.54 -14.21 -9.25
C TYR A 446 13.81 -14.98 -9.59
N ALA A 447 14.92 -14.66 -8.93
CA ALA A 447 16.22 -15.29 -9.20
C ALA A 447 16.86 -15.84 -7.92
N ILE A 448 17.58 -16.95 -8.05
CA ILE A 448 18.34 -17.62 -6.98
C ILE A 448 19.73 -18.03 -7.49
N LEU A 449 20.76 -17.79 -6.69
CA LEU A 449 22.14 -18.14 -7.02
C LEU A 449 22.32 -19.67 -6.98
N THR A 450 22.94 -20.25 -8.00
CA THR A 450 23.10 -21.70 -8.17
C THR A 450 24.55 -22.18 -8.08
N ASN A 451 25.53 -21.27 -8.21
CA ASN A 451 26.93 -21.58 -7.99
C ASN A 451 27.43 -21.12 -6.61
N ALA A 452 28.25 -21.96 -5.97
CA ALA A 452 29.02 -21.55 -4.80
C ALA A 452 30.21 -20.68 -5.26
N VAL A 453 29.97 -19.37 -5.40
CA VAL A 453 30.96 -18.40 -5.90
C VAL A 453 32.16 -18.39 -4.96
N GLY A 454 33.32 -18.80 -5.49
CA GLY A 454 34.49 -19.29 -4.74
C GLY A 454 34.76 -18.56 -3.42
N VAL A 455 34.28 -19.16 -2.32
CA VAL A 455 34.40 -18.68 -0.93
C VAL A 455 34.03 -17.20 -0.71
N THR A 456 32.98 -16.69 -1.36
CA THR A 456 32.48 -15.32 -1.14
C THR A 456 31.01 -15.22 -0.74
N HIS A 457 30.11 -16.10 -1.22
CA HIS A 457 28.68 -16.01 -0.90
C HIS A 457 28.05 -17.39 -0.66
N LEU A 458 27.10 -17.47 0.29
CA LEU A 458 26.41 -18.72 0.66
C LEU A 458 25.00 -18.80 0.05
N ALA A 459 24.24 -17.72 0.15
CA ALA A 459 22.90 -17.61 -0.42
C ALA A 459 22.71 -16.20 -0.96
N LEU A 460 22.08 -16.07 -2.12
CA LEU A 460 21.75 -14.78 -2.76
C LEU A 460 20.51 -14.97 -3.63
N SER A 461 19.43 -14.25 -3.33
CA SER A 461 18.18 -14.28 -4.09
C SER A 461 17.61 -12.88 -4.29
N GLY A 462 16.57 -12.75 -5.11
CA GLY A 462 15.73 -11.56 -5.12
C GLY A 462 14.82 -11.48 -6.33
N ARG A 463 14.54 -10.26 -6.78
CA ARG A 463 13.65 -10.01 -7.92
C ARG A 463 14.29 -9.07 -8.97
N MET A 464 13.92 -9.29 -10.22
CA MET A 464 14.26 -8.45 -11.36
C MET A 464 12.96 -7.92 -11.98
N GLU A 465 12.87 -6.62 -12.21
CA GLU A 465 11.71 -5.95 -12.80
C GLU A 465 12.05 -5.37 -14.17
N PHE A 466 11.15 -5.51 -15.12
CA PHE A 466 11.26 -4.85 -16.42
C PHE A 466 11.33 -3.32 -16.27
N GLN A 467 12.41 -2.71 -16.78
CA GLN A 467 12.57 -1.26 -16.81
C GLN A 467 11.64 -0.66 -17.85
N ASP A 468 10.62 0.07 -17.40
CA ASP A 468 9.60 0.67 -18.25
C ASP A 468 10.23 1.67 -19.24
N PRO A 469 10.04 1.50 -20.57
CA PRO A 469 10.58 2.44 -21.55
C PRO A 469 9.81 3.78 -21.56
N GLY A 470 8.56 3.81 -21.08
CA GLY A 470 7.66 4.95 -21.12
C GLY A 470 7.05 5.23 -22.50
N ASN A 471 5.89 5.89 -22.50
CA ASN A 471 5.31 6.51 -23.69
C ASN A 471 4.58 7.83 -23.30
N PRO A 472 5.19 9.01 -23.47
CA PRO A 472 6.51 9.26 -24.10
C PRO A 472 7.67 8.65 -23.30
N PRO A 473 8.85 8.41 -23.93
CA PRO A 473 9.93 7.67 -23.29
C PRO A 473 10.45 8.29 -21.99
N ILE A 474 10.59 7.46 -20.95
CA ILE A 474 11.19 7.89 -19.67
C ILE A 474 12.68 8.12 -19.91
N THR A 475 13.12 9.36 -19.67
CA THR A 475 14.50 9.79 -19.92
C THR A 475 15.45 9.47 -18.75
N TYR A 476 14.93 8.91 -17.64
CA TYR A 476 15.71 8.42 -16.49
C TYR A 476 16.77 9.41 -15.97
N ASP A 477 16.37 10.68 -15.83
CA ASP A 477 17.08 11.70 -15.06
C ASP A 477 16.23 12.15 -13.86
N GLN A 478 16.52 13.33 -13.30
CA GLN A 478 15.78 13.91 -12.17
C GLN A 478 14.28 14.08 -12.43
N THR A 479 13.85 14.20 -13.70
CA THR A 479 12.42 14.31 -14.04
C THR A 479 11.65 12.98 -13.91
N ALA A 480 12.35 11.84 -13.73
CA ALA A 480 11.73 10.54 -13.43
C ALA A 480 11.67 10.23 -11.91
N LEU A 481 12.24 11.12 -11.07
CA LEU A 481 12.12 11.12 -9.61
C LEU A 481 11.50 12.45 -9.15
N ASN A 482 10.19 12.56 -9.38
CA ASN A 482 9.40 13.80 -9.32
C ASN A 482 7.99 13.63 -8.70
N SER A 483 7.66 12.49 -8.10
CA SER A 483 6.42 12.30 -7.35
C SER A 483 6.67 11.60 -6.02
N ASP A 484 5.62 11.54 -5.20
CA ASP A 484 5.63 10.76 -3.98
C ASP A 484 5.70 9.25 -4.27
N SER A 485 6.39 8.53 -3.40
CA SER A 485 6.64 7.09 -3.47
C SER A 485 6.82 6.54 -2.07
N VAL A 486 6.50 5.26 -1.85
CA VAL A 486 6.82 4.56 -0.60
C VAL A 486 8.05 3.71 -0.85
N SER A 487 9.04 3.78 0.04
CA SER A 487 10.11 2.80 0.10
C SER A 487 9.95 1.92 1.33
N HIS A 488 10.30 0.64 1.18
CA HIS A 488 10.52 -0.26 2.31
C HIS A 488 11.98 -0.71 2.28
N LEU A 489 12.60 -0.83 3.45
CA LEU A 489 13.99 -1.27 3.59
C LEU A 489 14.13 -2.31 4.71
N THR A 490 15.08 -3.22 4.51
CA THR A 490 15.45 -4.26 5.47
C THR A 490 16.96 -4.44 5.48
N GLY A 491 17.54 -4.47 6.68
CA GLY A 491 18.95 -4.71 6.97
C GLY A 491 19.13 -5.49 8.28
N VAL A 492 20.37 -5.86 8.62
CA VAL A 492 20.69 -6.66 9.82
C VAL A 492 22.02 -6.21 10.41
N ASP A 493 22.04 -5.87 11.70
CA ASP A 493 23.31 -5.68 12.42
C ASP A 493 23.45 -6.66 13.60
N SER A 494 24.52 -6.50 14.39
CA SER A 494 24.82 -7.35 15.56
C SER A 494 23.79 -7.34 16.69
N THR A 495 22.75 -6.50 16.61
CA THR A 495 21.69 -6.36 17.62
C THR A 495 20.32 -6.84 17.16
N GLY A 496 20.06 -6.93 15.85
CA GLY A 496 18.81 -7.46 15.30
C GLY A 496 18.48 -6.98 13.88
N SER A 497 17.18 -7.02 13.54
CA SER A 497 16.66 -6.48 12.28
C SER A 497 16.66 -4.95 12.30
N ASN A 498 17.08 -4.34 11.20
CA ASN A 498 16.83 -2.93 10.89
C ASN A 498 15.75 -2.86 9.81
N THR A 499 14.58 -2.33 10.12
CA THR A 499 13.43 -2.26 9.19
C THR A 499 12.81 -0.88 9.17
N LEU A 500 12.45 -0.43 7.98
CA LEU A 500 12.04 0.94 7.73
C LEU A 500 10.99 1.03 6.63
N VAL A 501 10.06 1.98 6.79
CA VAL A 501 9.15 2.44 5.74
C VAL A 501 9.19 3.97 5.65
N SER A 502 9.18 4.49 4.43
CA SER A 502 9.41 5.92 4.15
C SER A 502 8.52 6.44 3.03
N LEU A 503 7.91 7.61 3.21
CA LEU A 503 7.32 8.40 2.14
C LEU A 503 8.43 9.28 1.56
N VAL A 504 8.85 8.95 0.34
CA VAL A 504 9.91 9.63 -0.39
C VAL A 504 9.27 10.57 -1.41
N ALA A 505 9.42 11.87 -1.14
CA ALA A 505 8.88 12.97 -1.93
C ALA A 505 10.02 13.64 -2.72
N ALA A 506 10.41 13.01 -3.83
CA ALA A 506 11.44 13.53 -4.74
C ALA A 506 10.87 14.68 -5.58
N THR A 507 11.50 15.86 -5.54
CA THR A 507 10.85 17.09 -6.02
C THR A 507 11.03 17.40 -7.51
N GLY A 508 11.85 16.63 -8.24
CA GLY A 508 12.06 16.74 -9.70
C GLY A 508 12.61 18.08 -10.24
N LEU A 509 12.82 19.09 -9.40
CA LEU A 509 13.35 20.39 -9.77
C LEU A 509 14.90 20.37 -9.81
N SER A 510 15.47 21.40 -10.44
CA SER A 510 16.89 21.49 -10.85
C SER A 510 17.95 21.49 -9.72
N SER A 511 17.55 21.26 -8.47
CA SER A 511 18.45 21.00 -7.34
C SER A 511 18.66 19.51 -7.07
N GLY A 512 17.81 18.62 -7.61
CA GLY A 512 17.78 17.19 -7.24
C GLY A 512 17.36 16.96 -5.79
N SER A 513 16.54 17.83 -5.19
CA SER A 513 16.15 17.74 -3.78
C SER A 513 15.15 16.61 -3.50
N ILE A 514 15.38 15.90 -2.40
CA ILE A 514 14.57 14.76 -1.92
C ILE A 514 14.13 14.99 -0.47
N ASN A 515 12.82 15.09 -0.24
CA ASN A 515 12.26 15.07 1.11
C ASN A 515 11.84 13.65 1.47
N GLU A 516 11.83 13.35 2.75
CA GLU A 516 11.47 12.04 3.27
C GLU A 516 10.71 12.20 4.59
N ILE A 517 9.68 11.38 4.80
CA ILE A 517 9.09 11.14 6.13
C ILE A 517 9.22 9.64 6.38
N PHE A 518 10.04 9.24 7.34
CA PHE A 518 10.30 7.83 7.62
C PHE A 518 10.03 7.42 9.08
N ASP A 519 9.61 6.18 9.23
CA ASP A 519 9.50 5.47 10.49
C ASP A 519 10.37 4.22 10.42
N ALA A 520 11.11 3.90 11.49
CA ALA A 520 12.04 2.78 11.52
C ALA A 520 12.04 2.08 12.89
N ASN A 521 12.24 0.76 12.84
CA ASN A 521 12.58 -0.05 14.00
C ASN A 521 13.97 -0.67 13.74
N ASN A 522 14.96 -0.14 14.46
CA ASN A 522 16.35 -0.55 14.38
C ASN A 522 16.70 -1.37 15.63
N ALA A 523 16.43 -2.68 15.57
CA ALA A 523 16.60 -3.63 16.66
C ALA A 523 15.96 -3.18 18.01
N GLY A 524 14.74 -2.64 17.96
CA GLY A 524 14.02 -2.08 19.12
C GLY A 524 14.29 -0.59 19.37
N THR A 525 15.27 0.01 18.67
CA THR A 525 15.48 1.46 18.65
C THR A 525 14.54 2.09 17.64
N ILE A 526 13.49 2.73 18.16
CA ILE A 526 12.40 3.28 17.33
C ILE A 526 12.72 4.73 16.90
N VAL A 527 12.56 4.98 15.60
CA VAL A 527 12.52 6.32 15.00
C VAL A 527 11.11 6.51 14.44
N GLN A 528 10.42 7.59 14.81
CA GLN A 528 9.05 7.86 14.37
C GLN A 528 8.90 9.23 13.69
N ALA A 529 8.14 9.26 12.59
CA ALA A 529 7.81 10.42 11.77
C ALA A 529 9.00 11.37 11.49
N ALA A 530 10.19 10.81 11.26
CA ALA A 530 11.41 11.59 11.07
C ALA A 530 11.41 12.27 9.70
N THR A 531 11.50 13.60 9.70
CA THR A 531 11.46 14.41 8.47
C THR A 531 12.88 14.75 7.99
N GLN A 532 13.23 14.32 6.79
CA GLN A 532 14.48 14.70 6.12
C GLN A 532 14.40 16.12 5.55
N PRO A 533 15.43 16.98 5.69
CA PRO A 533 15.43 18.33 5.13
C PRO A 533 15.55 18.33 3.60
N SER A 534 14.93 19.31 2.94
CA SER A 534 15.02 19.56 1.49
C SER A 534 16.43 19.90 0.96
N THR A 535 17.41 20.00 1.85
CA THR A 535 18.85 20.12 1.55
C THR A 535 19.50 18.79 1.20
N CYS A 536 18.86 17.66 1.50
CA CYS A 536 19.26 16.36 0.96
C CYS A 536 18.99 16.29 -0.55
N THR A 537 19.93 15.69 -1.28
CA THR A 537 19.85 15.60 -2.74
C THR A 537 20.12 14.19 -3.25
N TYR A 538 19.72 13.96 -4.50
CA TYR A 538 20.11 12.82 -5.29
C TYR A 538 20.75 13.27 -6.62
N THR A 539 21.54 12.40 -7.21
CA THR A 539 22.20 12.62 -8.51
C THR A 539 21.93 11.44 -9.44
N THR A 540 21.84 11.70 -10.74
CA THR A 540 21.66 10.67 -11.78
C THR A 540 22.99 10.36 -12.45
N ASP A 541 23.16 9.15 -12.97
CA ASP A 541 24.32 8.81 -13.80
C ASP A 541 24.34 9.60 -15.12
N ALA A 542 25.54 9.86 -15.65
CA ALA A 542 25.72 10.67 -16.86
C ALA A 542 25.11 10.05 -18.12
N ASN A 543 24.90 8.74 -18.15
CA ASN A 543 24.30 8.01 -19.27
C ASN A 543 22.77 7.86 -19.13
N LYS A 544 22.18 8.33 -18.02
CA LYS A 544 20.74 8.20 -17.70
C LYS A 544 20.23 6.76 -17.83
N THR A 545 20.95 5.84 -17.20
CA THR A 545 20.61 4.41 -17.17
C THR A 545 19.47 4.08 -16.20
N GLY A 546 19.04 5.07 -15.41
CA GLY A 546 18.14 4.88 -14.27
C GLY A 546 18.88 4.60 -12.97
N ARG A 547 20.20 4.81 -12.93
CA ARG A 547 21.02 4.74 -11.72
C ARG A 547 21.09 6.11 -11.06
N TYR A 548 20.75 6.17 -9.78
CA TYR A 548 20.85 7.37 -8.97
C TYR A 548 21.68 7.09 -7.71
N VAL A 549 22.40 8.10 -7.22
CA VAL A 549 22.96 8.12 -5.85
C VAL A 549 22.08 9.05 -5.03
N VAL A 550 21.57 8.58 -3.91
CA VAL A 550 20.55 9.23 -3.09
C VAL A 550 21.07 9.34 -1.66
N THR A 551 20.86 10.47 -0.98
CA THR A 551 21.03 10.53 0.48
C THR A 551 19.66 10.41 1.13
N MET A 552 19.48 9.39 1.97
CA MET A 552 18.25 9.13 2.73
C MET A 552 18.55 9.12 4.23
N LEU A 553 17.51 9.13 5.07
CA LEU A 553 17.59 9.01 6.53
C LEU A 553 18.34 10.17 7.22
N GLY A 554 18.59 11.26 6.50
CA GLY A 554 19.28 12.44 6.99
C GLY A 554 18.42 13.25 7.94
N THR A 555 18.97 13.63 9.10
CA THR A 555 18.27 14.49 10.08
C THR A 555 18.99 15.83 10.27
N GLY A 556 18.35 16.77 10.96
CA GLY A 556 18.84 18.14 11.11
C GLY A 556 18.61 19.00 9.87
N SER A 557 19.39 20.06 9.68
CA SER A 557 19.20 21.05 8.60
C SER A 557 20.15 20.89 7.40
N THR A 558 21.20 20.08 7.53
CA THR A 558 22.34 20.01 6.59
C THR A 558 22.52 18.65 5.92
N CYS A 559 21.60 17.70 6.11
CA CYS A 559 21.69 16.31 5.62
C CYS A 559 22.91 15.52 6.11
N THR A 560 23.73 16.06 7.03
CA THR A 560 25.06 15.53 7.38
C THR A 560 25.07 14.20 8.15
N SER A 561 23.90 13.66 8.51
CA SER A 561 23.76 12.32 9.12
C SER A 561 23.17 11.27 8.16
N GLY A 562 22.91 11.62 6.90
CA GLY A 562 22.23 10.75 5.96
C GLY A 562 23.09 9.59 5.47
N VAL A 563 22.44 8.49 5.13
CA VAL A 563 23.07 7.28 4.61
C VAL A 563 23.11 7.36 3.07
N PRO A 564 24.25 7.07 2.42
CA PRO A 564 24.35 6.99 0.97
C PRO A 564 23.70 5.70 0.45
N PHE A 565 22.61 5.85 -0.28
CA PHE A 565 21.97 4.80 -1.06
C PHE A 565 22.30 4.95 -2.54
N VAL A 566 22.27 3.82 -3.25
CA VAL A 566 22.05 3.78 -4.69
C VAL A 566 20.65 3.29 -4.98
N PHE A 567 20.06 3.87 -6.02
CA PHE A 567 18.73 3.53 -6.51
C PHE A 567 18.81 3.17 -7.99
N TYR A 568 18.25 2.02 -8.38
CA TYR A 568 18.09 1.63 -9.77
C TYR A 568 16.61 1.61 -10.13
N ALA A 569 16.21 2.41 -11.11
CA ALA A 569 14.81 2.65 -11.45
C ALA A 569 14.27 1.64 -12.49
N SER A 570 13.25 0.88 -12.11
CA SER A 570 12.42 0.05 -13.01
C SER A 570 11.26 0.84 -13.62
N GLY A 571 11.02 2.07 -13.16
CA GLY A 571 10.00 2.99 -13.69
C GLY A 571 10.14 4.40 -13.08
N ALA A 572 9.24 5.31 -13.44
CA ALA A 572 9.16 6.61 -12.77
C ALA A 572 8.76 6.41 -11.30
N ASN A 573 9.61 6.86 -10.37
CA ASN A 573 9.47 6.68 -8.92
C ASN A 573 9.28 5.20 -8.50
N ARG A 574 9.87 4.24 -9.24
CA ARG A 574 9.84 2.79 -8.94
C ARG A 574 11.21 2.13 -9.15
N GLY A 575 11.65 1.26 -8.25
CA GLY A 575 12.92 0.52 -8.40
C GLY A 575 13.48 -0.08 -7.11
N PHE A 576 14.77 -0.43 -7.11
CA PHE A 576 15.47 -1.03 -5.94
C PHE A 576 16.46 -0.08 -5.29
N LEU A 577 16.56 -0.19 -3.96
CA LEU A 577 17.46 0.55 -3.09
C LEU A 577 18.51 -0.37 -2.46
N LEU A 578 19.73 0.14 -2.32
CA LEU A 578 20.84 -0.47 -1.58
C LEU A 578 21.68 0.61 -0.90
N ASP A 579 21.88 0.50 0.41
CA ASP A 579 22.84 1.33 1.15
C ASP A 579 24.28 0.90 0.81
N GLN A 580 25.21 1.85 0.65
CA GLN A 580 26.60 1.58 0.23
C GLN A 580 27.67 1.73 1.33
N SER A 581 27.29 1.81 2.61
CA SER A 581 28.24 2.19 3.68
C SER A 581 28.01 1.54 5.05
N SER A 582 26.83 0.98 5.32
CA SER A 582 26.50 0.37 6.60
C SER A 582 26.65 -1.14 6.55
N THR A 583 27.06 -1.73 7.67
CA THR A 583 27.08 -3.17 7.90
C THR A 583 25.67 -3.78 7.97
N ALA A 584 24.62 -2.95 8.06
CA ALA A 584 23.24 -3.42 7.93
C ALA A 584 22.85 -3.75 6.48
N VAL A 585 23.56 -3.17 5.51
CA VAL A 585 23.43 -3.43 4.07
C VAL A 585 21.98 -3.25 3.61
N MET A 586 21.33 -2.17 4.03
CA MET A 586 19.87 -2.02 3.88
C MET A 586 19.44 -2.12 2.42
N THR A 587 18.56 -3.08 2.13
CA THR A 587 18.04 -3.39 0.80
C THR A 587 16.51 -3.34 0.79
N GLY A 588 15.94 -3.03 -0.37
CA GLY A 588 14.49 -3.08 -0.57
C GLY A 588 14.05 -2.42 -1.86
N ALA A 589 12.77 -2.08 -1.94
CA ALA A 589 12.16 -1.45 -3.10
C ALA A 589 11.57 -0.07 -2.77
N MET A 590 11.40 0.73 -3.81
CA MET A 590 10.60 1.95 -3.84
C MET A 590 9.49 1.74 -4.87
N ASP A 591 8.25 1.97 -4.47
CA ASP A 591 7.07 1.85 -5.31
C ASP A 591 6.29 3.18 -5.34
N PRO A 592 5.78 3.62 -6.51
CA PRO A 592 5.21 4.94 -6.70
C PRO A 592 3.87 5.06 -5.98
N GLN A 593 3.60 6.20 -5.33
CA GLN A 593 2.32 6.43 -4.68
C GLN A 593 1.28 6.78 -5.76
N THR A 594 0.38 5.85 -6.10
CA THR A 594 -0.53 6.00 -7.25
C THR A 594 -1.97 6.24 -6.84
N GLY A 595 -2.57 7.32 -7.36
CA GLY A 595 -3.92 7.75 -7.02
C GLY A 595 -4.07 9.24 -7.27
N SER A 596 -4.82 9.92 -6.42
CA SER A 596 -4.95 11.39 -6.37
C SER A 596 -3.79 12.08 -5.63
N GLY A 597 -2.79 11.35 -5.12
CA GLY A 597 -1.76 11.88 -4.21
C GLY A 597 -2.33 12.39 -2.88
N THR A 598 -3.56 11.97 -2.55
CA THR A 598 -4.31 12.38 -1.35
C THR A 598 -5.11 11.19 -0.86
N PHE A 599 -4.97 10.87 0.42
CA PHE A 599 -5.64 9.74 1.06
C PHE A 599 -6.62 10.22 2.15
N ALA A 600 -7.74 9.52 2.30
CA ALA A 600 -8.57 9.55 3.50
C ALA A 600 -8.61 8.14 4.13
N PRO A 601 -8.75 8.00 5.47
CA PRO A 601 -8.88 6.67 6.07
C PRO A 601 -10.14 5.92 5.60
N SER A 602 -11.16 6.62 5.09
CA SER A 602 -12.34 6.06 4.43
C SER A 602 -12.11 5.54 3.01
N GLU A 603 -10.90 5.63 2.45
CA GLU A 603 -10.54 5.05 1.15
C GLU A 603 -9.81 3.69 1.24
N LEU A 604 -9.28 3.36 2.43
CA LEU A 604 -8.66 2.06 2.75
C LEU A 604 -9.60 0.92 3.22
N PRO A 605 -10.93 1.07 3.46
CA PRO A 605 -11.74 -0.08 3.85
C PRO A 605 -11.79 -1.19 2.78
N GLY A 606 -11.64 -2.42 3.23
CA GLY A 606 -11.50 -3.61 2.39
C GLY A 606 -10.95 -4.79 3.17
N THR A 607 -10.81 -5.93 2.50
CA THR A 607 -10.15 -7.13 3.04
C THR A 607 -8.79 -7.27 2.38
N TYR A 608 -7.73 -7.36 3.17
CA TYR A 608 -6.34 -7.43 2.72
C TYR A 608 -5.75 -8.80 3.02
N ALA A 609 -5.06 -9.39 2.04
CA ALA A 609 -4.05 -10.40 2.23
C ALA A 609 -2.73 -9.73 2.66
N VAL A 610 -2.19 -10.19 3.78
CA VAL A 610 -1.04 -9.58 4.45
C VAL A 610 0.05 -10.62 4.61
N GLY A 611 1.32 -10.25 4.44
CA GLY A 611 2.45 -11.14 4.70
C GLY A 611 3.79 -10.43 4.88
N THR A 612 4.66 -11.02 5.71
CA THR A 612 6.07 -10.63 5.85
C THR A 612 6.80 -10.70 4.49
N VAL A 613 7.51 -9.65 4.10
CA VAL A 613 8.13 -9.51 2.75
C VAL A 613 9.39 -10.35 2.57
N SER A 614 10.19 -10.47 3.64
CA SER A 614 11.39 -11.32 3.73
C SER A 614 11.79 -11.42 5.19
N ASN A 615 12.25 -12.58 5.66
CA ASN A 615 12.89 -12.67 6.97
C ASN A 615 14.30 -12.06 6.90
N ALA A 616 14.57 -11.06 7.75
CA ALA A 616 15.88 -10.43 7.86
C ALA A 616 16.86 -11.29 8.67
N THR A 617 16.36 -11.89 9.75
CA THR A 617 17.07 -12.75 10.68
C THR A 617 16.22 -13.97 11.02
N SER A 618 16.83 -15.01 11.61
CA SER A 618 16.10 -16.15 12.19
C SER A 618 15.28 -15.80 13.45
N GLY A 619 15.45 -14.59 13.98
CA GLY A 619 14.66 -14.05 15.10
C GLY A 619 13.35 -13.39 14.66
N VAL A 620 13.14 -13.17 13.36
CA VAL A 620 11.87 -12.67 12.82
C VAL A 620 10.79 -13.73 13.00
N VAL A 621 9.67 -13.36 13.62
CA VAL A 621 8.45 -14.17 13.66
C VAL A 621 7.64 -13.87 12.39
N PRO A 622 7.64 -14.74 11.37
CA PRO A 622 6.92 -14.46 10.14
C PRO A 622 5.41 -14.52 10.37
N MET A 623 4.67 -13.65 9.69
CA MET A 623 3.21 -13.61 9.74
C MET A 623 2.57 -13.58 8.36
N VAL A 624 1.39 -14.16 8.26
CA VAL A 624 0.38 -13.81 7.24
C VAL A 624 -0.94 -13.51 7.93
N ALA A 625 -1.72 -12.58 7.39
CA ALA A 625 -2.99 -12.20 7.98
C ALA A 625 -4.05 -11.81 6.95
N ASN A 626 -5.30 -11.82 7.43
CA ASN A 626 -6.47 -11.33 6.74
C ASN A 626 -6.90 -10.08 7.50
N LEU A 627 -6.43 -8.91 7.09
CA LEU A 627 -6.83 -7.65 7.73
C LEU A 627 -8.10 -7.12 7.08
N LEU A 628 -9.14 -6.95 7.90
CA LEU A 628 -10.39 -6.30 7.51
C LEU A 628 -10.35 -4.86 8.03
N LEU A 629 -10.24 -3.89 7.11
CA LEU A 629 -10.37 -2.47 7.41
C LEU A 629 -11.82 -2.04 7.15
N THR A 630 -12.44 -1.34 8.11
CA THR A 630 -13.83 -0.86 7.98
C THR A 630 -13.97 0.59 8.41
N SER A 631 -14.80 1.35 7.69
CA SER A 631 -15.31 2.64 8.13
C SER A 631 -16.85 2.59 8.22
N PRO A 632 -17.45 2.39 9.41
CA PRO A 632 -18.89 2.50 9.61
C PRO A 632 -19.41 3.96 9.61
N GLY A 633 -18.59 4.92 9.15
CA GLY A 633 -18.89 6.35 9.20
C GLY A 633 -18.60 7.01 10.53
N ASN A 634 -19.00 8.28 10.65
CA ASN A 634 -18.71 9.17 11.78
C ASN A 634 -17.20 9.23 12.13
N ARG A 635 -16.33 9.12 11.11
CA ARG A 635 -14.86 9.04 11.22
C ARG A 635 -14.33 7.92 12.15
N VAL A 636 -15.08 6.82 12.28
CA VAL A 636 -14.62 5.59 12.94
C VAL A 636 -13.92 4.70 11.90
N TYR A 637 -12.78 4.13 12.28
CA TYR A 637 -11.88 3.38 11.40
C TYR A 637 -11.32 2.15 12.15
N ASN A 638 -11.93 1.00 11.95
CA ASN A 638 -11.63 -0.22 12.71
C ASN A 638 -10.79 -1.20 11.91
N VAL A 639 -9.92 -1.93 12.62
CA VAL A 639 -9.18 -3.09 12.12
C VAL A 639 -9.77 -4.34 12.77
N ALA A 640 -10.03 -5.36 11.97
CA ALA A 640 -10.49 -6.67 12.42
C ALA A 640 -9.82 -7.79 11.59
N GLY A 641 -10.14 -9.05 11.89
CA GLY A 641 -9.82 -10.20 11.03
C GLY A 641 -9.08 -11.31 11.76
N THR A 642 -8.16 -11.98 11.06
CA THR A 642 -7.46 -13.16 11.56
C THR A 642 -5.98 -13.13 11.14
N GLN A 643 -5.06 -13.31 12.07
CA GLN A 643 -3.63 -13.48 11.79
C GLN A 643 -3.15 -14.89 12.09
N TYR A 644 -2.09 -15.28 11.38
CA TYR A 644 -1.42 -16.56 11.43
C TYR A 644 0.07 -16.30 11.61
N THR A 645 0.67 -16.79 12.70
CA THR A 645 2.10 -16.67 12.98
C THR A 645 2.72 -18.03 13.25
N TRP A 646 4.02 -18.17 12.93
CA TRP A 646 4.78 -19.38 13.22
C TRP A 646 6.02 -19.06 14.07
N ALA A 647 6.34 -19.95 15.01
CA ALA A 647 7.55 -19.88 15.83
C ALA A 647 7.99 -21.27 16.30
N THR A 648 7.03 -22.05 16.83
CA THR A 648 7.21 -23.48 17.21
C THR A 648 5.99 -24.34 16.86
N GLN A 649 4.84 -23.69 16.65
CA GLN A 649 3.59 -24.25 16.14
C GLN A 649 2.78 -23.09 15.53
N LEU A 650 1.76 -23.40 14.71
CA LEU A 650 0.90 -22.39 14.11
C LEU A 650 0.02 -21.74 15.18
N GLN A 651 0.05 -20.41 15.27
CA GLN A 651 -0.88 -19.65 16.09
C GLN A 651 -1.86 -18.91 15.19
N THR A 652 -3.14 -19.26 15.30
CA THR A 652 -4.24 -18.48 14.73
C THR A 652 -4.81 -17.56 15.81
N GLN A 653 -4.79 -16.26 15.58
CA GLN A 653 -5.29 -15.25 16.53
C GLN A 653 -6.27 -14.30 15.82
N ALA A 654 -7.31 -13.87 16.52
CA ALA A 654 -8.18 -12.81 16.03
C ALA A 654 -7.45 -11.46 16.07
N VAL A 655 -7.62 -10.65 15.02
CA VAL A 655 -7.14 -9.28 14.97
C VAL A 655 -8.27 -8.34 15.40
N ALA A 656 -7.99 -7.37 16.26
CA ALA A 656 -8.90 -6.29 16.63
C ALA A 656 -8.12 -5.00 16.99
N GLY A 657 -8.48 -3.87 16.38
CA GLY A 657 -7.79 -2.59 16.58
C GLY A 657 -8.45 -1.42 15.88
N ALA A 658 -7.71 -0.32 15.74
CA ALA A 658 -8.10 0.87 15.00
C ALA A 658 -6.96 1.31 14.05
N TYR A 659 -7.31 2.03 12.98
CA TYR A 659 -6.34 2.58 12.04
C TYR A 659 -6.59 4.06 11.77
N ASN A 660 -5.56 4.78 11.34
CA ASN A 660 -5.67 6.17 10.89
C ASN A 660 -4.60 6.48 9.85
N VAL A 661 -4.95 7.25 8.83
CA VAL A 661 -4.05 7.64 7.72
C VAL A 661 -4.20 9.13 7.42
N MET A 662 -3.06 9.81 7.27
CA MET A 662 -2.98 11.21 6.90
C MET A 662 -3.11 11.39 5.38
N THR A 663 -3.35 12.61 4.91
CA THR A 663 -3.52 12.87 3.47
C THR A 663 -2.32 12.49 2.61
N THR A 664 -1.14 12.41 3.23
CA THR A 664 0.15 11.92 2.68
C THR A 664 0.25 10.40 2.53
N GLY A 665 -0.77 9.64 2.95
CA GLY A 665 -0.80 8.17 2.85
C GLY A 665 -0.04 7.42 3.95
N ASN A 666 0.73 8.12 4.80
CA ASN A 666 1.32 7.53 6.00
C ASN A 666 0.38 7.63 7.23
N GLY A 667 0.54 6.72 8.18
CA GLY A 667 -0.43 6.53 9.27
C GLY A 667 -0.04 5.42 10.25
N THR A 668 -1.05 4.87 10.95
CA THR A 668 -0.89 3.84 11.97
C THR A 668 -1.99 2.79 11.94
N ILE A 669 -1.66 1.57 12.38
CA ILE A 669 -2.57 0.53 12.84
C ILE A 669 -2.21 0.23 14.29
N VAL A 670 -3.15 0.39 15.21
CA VAL A 670 -2.97 0.09 16.64
C VAL A 670 -3.87 -1.10 16.99
N LEU A 671 -3.24 -2.25 17.25
CA LEU A 671 -3.96 -3.47 17.62
C LEU A 671 -4.11 -3.57 19.13
N THR A 672 -5.29 -3.99 19.55
CA THR A 672 -5.62 -4.37 20.93
C THR A 672 -5.53 -5.88 21.13
N THR A 673 -5.86 -6.66 20.10
CA THR A 673 -5.69 -8.12 20.04
C THR A 673 -5.01 -8.49 18.72
N PRO A 674 -3.83 -9.12 18.74
CA PRO A 674 -2.84 -8.99 19.82
C PRO A 674 -2.51 -7.51 20.10
N THR A 675 -1.84 -7.20 21.20
CA THR A 675 -1.35 -5.82 21.41
C THR A 675 -0.09 -5.60 20.58
N ALA A 676 -0.14 -4.68 19.62
CA ALA A 676 0.98 -4.30 18.76
C ALA A 676 0.73 -2.92 18.10
N HIS A 677 1.80 -2.15 17.89
CA HIS A 677 1.75 -0.84 17.22
C HIS A 677 2.47 -0.90 15.87
N TYR A 678 1.72 -0.65 14.79
CA TYR A 678 2.24 -0.55 13.43
C TYR A 678 2.14 0.88 12.91
N VAL A 679 3.19 1.33 12.23
CA VAL A 679 3.14 2.47 11.30
C VAL A 679 2.87 1.93 9.89
N ILE A 680 2.04 2.62 9.12
CA ILE A 680 1.63 2.18 7.78
C ILE A 680 1.89 3.26 6.73
N TYR A 681 2.26 2.84 5.52
CA TYR A 681 2.53 3.71 4.37
C TYR A 681 1.81 3.16 3.13
N ALA A 682 0.74 3.85 2.70
CA ALA A 682 -0.06 3.45 1.56
C ALA A 682 0.59 3.86 0.22
N THR A 683 0.74 2.89 -0.69
CA THR A 683 1.12 3.13 -2.09
C THR A 683 -0.10 3.41 -2.97
N ASP A 684 -1.24 2.77 -2.70
CA ASP A 684 -2.55 3.17 -3.23
C ASP A 684 -3.69 2.74 -2.28
N THR A 685 -4.95 2.95 -2.65
CA THR A 685 -6.11 2.62 -1.81
C THR A 685 -6.30 1.11 -1.54
N SER A 686 -5.52 0.26 -2.20
CA SER A 686 -5.55 -1.20 -2.10
C SER A 686 -4.22 -1.85 -1.70
N HIS A 687 -3.15 -1.07 -1.48
CA HIS A 687 -1.82 -1.55 -1.11
C HIS A 687 -1.17 -0.64 -0.04
N PHE A 688 -0.61 -1.24 1.01
CA PHE A 688 0.23 -0.53 1.98
C PHE A 688 1.33 -1.42 2.56
N GLU A 689 2.44 -0.79 2.94
CA GLU A 689 3.52 -1.40 3.71
C GLU A 689 3.37 -1.03 5.19
N MET A 690 3.82 -1.89 6.10
CA MET A 690 3.89 -1.59 7.53
C MET A 690 5.08 -2.25 8.24
N ILE A 691 5.53 -1.63 9.33
CA ILE A 691 6.51 -2.20 10.27
C ILE A 691 6.00 -2.09 11.71
N ASP A 692 6.43 -3.03 12.54
CA ASP A 692 6.19 -3.02 13.98
C ASP A 692 7.11 -1.99 14.66
N VAL A 693 6.54 -1.09 15.46
CA VAL A 693 7.27 -0.01 16.16
C VAL A 693 7.23 -0.16 17.70
N ASP A 694 6.92 -1.33 18.22
CA ASP A 694 7.10 -1.61 19.65
C ASP A 694 8.58 -1.90 19.99
N THR A 695 9.12 -1.16 20.95
CA THR A 695 10.54 -1.24 21.40
C THR A 695 10.99 -2.63 21.87
N ALA A 696 10.05 -3.55 22.16
CA ALA A 696 10.33 -4.94 22.52
C ALA A 696 10.64 -5.84 21.31
N VAL A 697 10.29 -5.40 20.09
CA VAL A 697 10.42 -6.17 18.85
C VAL A 697 11.78 -5.87 18.20
N THR A 698 12.83 -6.55 18.66
CA THR A 698 14.20 -6.36 18.15
C THR A 698 14.48 -7.08 16.82
N ASN A 699 13.56 -7.93 16.37
CA ASN A 699 13.61 -8.58 15.06
C ASN A 699 12.31 -8.28 14.29
N ALA A 700 12.06 -6.99 14.08
CA ALA A 700 10.96 -6.52 13.25
C ALA A 700 11.14 -6.96 11.78
N ALA A 701 10.06 -6.84 11.02
CA ALA A 701 10.01 -7.17 9.60
C ALA A 701 9.14 -6.16 8.83
N VAL A 702 9.44 -5.96 7.55
CA VAL A 702 8.51 -5.29 6.63
C VAL A 702 7.36 -6.26 6.32
N ILE A 703 6.13 -5.77 6.47
CA ILE A 703 4.90 -6.53 6.27
C ILE A 703 4.07 -5.80 5.21
N PHE A 704 3.78 -6.49 4.12
CA PHE A 704 3.04 -5.97 2.96
C PHE A 704 1.57 -6.38 3.04
N ALA A 705 0.66 -5.46 2.68
CA ALA A 705 -0.78 -5.69 2.64
C ALA A 705 -1.39 -5.32 1.27
N GLN A 706 -2.25 -6.19 0.73
CA GLN A 706 -2.88 -6.06 -0.60
C GLN A 706 -4.30 -6.64 -0.62
N GLN A 707 -5.26 -5.95 -1.25
CA GLN A 707 -6.65 -6.44 -1.39
C GLN A 707 -6.83 -7.58 -2.41
#